data_AF-A0AAE8M041-F1
#
_entry.id   AF-A0AAE8M041-F1
#
_cell.length_a   1.000
_cell.length_b   1.000
_cell.length_c   1.000
_cell.angle_alpha   90.00
_cell.angle_beta   90.00
_cell.angle_gamma   90.00
#
_symmetry.space_group_name_H-M   'P 1'
#
loop_
_entity.id
_entity.type
_entity.pdbx_description
1 polymer ?
#
loop_
_entity_poly.entity_id
_entity_poly.type
_entity_poly.pdbx_seq_one_letter_code
_entity_poly.pdbx_strand_id
1 'polypeptide(L)'
;MFRLQPIDNDLRGRLALVTGSSGGIGSAVARAFAAEGCDVALHYSSNKGKADKLARELGEAYPSQLFVTVHADLSQRESTRALVPSLLSQDPVSSKHRAVTILVANAGLGRRIRDVTDIGEDDWDEMMEINSRSQFVVTKACIAGMRQQGWGRVILVGSIAARGSGLNGCHYAASKGALSSMGQNLATLLAPQGITVNIVSPAMIGSTGMIPPPISESWGKGCDMEELNNTDPGLAIAASIPVHRLGSPIEVCNAIIIEASGVPGDPPCRRCVEKGQECVLATSRRGGRRIKGQRLGHSRSIADSHQPSPDRTIIQMNPPADLNIQAAREPDEPDEQSEWPSSQLESSLDRQSEDEDDGRDTVQLKGHFTSSDLLNPSDALDLLAHVADMDPEEHNQPQEAPDEMENPTRITNPAQGICHYPPIASGALTLSEASFLIEHYHNNFHLFFPIAYSAIFDCGSISESIENEPYLMTAILTVATKDDPSWSIAHNACARYMESQISKLIYTGSTTVGAVEALLILAEWAPQPLEENLMIGCGKEDQGSWMLVGVAIRLAYLQNLEQTGLTQRAVGTSELLSRKRIAWAACYMSDRQISIRLGKGFWSRGPGPSVNLRASDFPYLQTQKLGNDNLALLFQAHLEITQLFSNAHDILYSSTSHREQLYTGGEYVRYIDDFSCVLRKWKLSWGGLSFIPRVKASLMLSYDFLRLYINAFAFQANLNRIVRRSKKIPSGPLFSELAAAPDARFIYESIDAANSILCTLNSFIDPDEAFKYMPLKFYLYVIYAAVFLFKAIFAGAIKPSEARGVRRAIYETISRLQRTSNNQQGLGQRYARSLRLLWLKMLGKSRSRSLEAEGPTDSSTLPGHRPLQSQVESSESQTNLDPFNSFSWKDLHSLGEFISGDGTSLFNDNFIISPEQDSIQGIDGPDYLSGNLYYPSSFGENNIIF
;
A
#
# COMPACT_ATOMS: atom_id res chain seq x y z
N MET A 1 -26.65 -16.78 -21.42
CA MET A 1 -25.43 -16.85 -22.24
C MET A 1 -24.91 -15.42 -22.42
N PHE A 2 -23.72 -15.11 -21.88
CA PHE A 2 -23.09 -13.80 -22.11
C PHE A 2 -22.44 -13.76 -23.50
N ARG A 3 -22.44 -12.59 -24.14
CA ARG A 3 -21.69 -12.32 -25.38
C ARG A 3 -20.85 -11.06 -25.18
N LEU A 4 -19.70 -11.00 -25.83
CA LEU A 4 -18.95 -9.76 -25.99
C LEU A 4 -19.79 -8.80 -26.85
N GLN A 5 -19.98 -7.57 -26.36
CA GLN A 5 -20.64 -6.52 -27.13
C GLN A 5 -19.64 -5.94 -28.16
N PRO A 6 -20.09 -5.56 -29.37
CA PRO A 6 -19.24 -4.84 -30.32
C PRO A 6 -18.88 -3.45 -29.77
N ILE A 7 -17.71 -2.94 -30.16
CA ILE A 7 -17.29 -1.58 -29.80
C ILE A 7 -18.07 -0.59 -30.68
N ASP A 8 -19.02 0.12 -30.08
CA ASP A 8 -19.78 1.20 -30.73
C ASP A 8 -19.45 2.54 -30.07
N ASN A 9 -18.63 3.33 -30.77
CA ASN A 9 -18.22 4.68 -30.42
C ASN A 9 -18.70 5.73 -31.45
N ASP A 10 -19.56 5.37 -32.40
CA ASP A 10 -20.03 6.34 -33.40
C ASP A 10 -21.05 7.28 -32.74
N LEU A 11 -20.76 8.58 -32.71
CA LEU A 11 -21.62 9.59 -32.07
C LEU A 11 -22.61 10.23 -33.06
N ARG A 12 -22.40 10.04 -34.38
CA ARG A 12 -23.13 10.78 -35.42
C ARG A 12 -24.62 10.48 -35.38
N GLY A 13 -25.43 11.53 -35.49
CA GLY A 13 -26.89 11.45 -35.47
C GLY A 13 -27.50 11.06 -34.12
N ARG A 14 -26.73 10.97 -33.03
CA ARG A 14 -27.25 10.77 -31.67
C ARG A 14 -27.65 12.08 -31.01
N LEU A 15 -28.59 12.03 -30.07
CA LEU A 15 -29.00 13.18 -29.26
C LEU A 15 -28.13 13.30 -28.00
N ALA A 16 -27.50 14.47 -27.83
CA ALA A 16 -26.73 14.86 -26.66
C ALA A 16 -27.42 15.99 -25.88
N LEU A 17 -27.78 15.75 -24.62
CA LEU A 17 -28.24 16.79 -23.69
C LEU A 17 -27.06 17.34 -22.90
N VAL A 18 -26.76 18.63 -23.06
CA VAL A 18 -25.66 19.31 -22.35
C VAL A 18 -26.23 20.32 -21.37
N THR A 19 -26.20 20.01 -20.07
CA THR A 19 -26.81 20.87 -19.04
C THR A 19 -25.93 22.11 -18.78
N GLY A 20 -26.51 23.32 -18.79
CA GLY A 20 -25.74 24.55 -18.61
C GLY A 20 -24.97 24.97 -19.86
N SER A 21 -25.52 24.69 -21.05
CA SER A 21 -24.95 25.05 -22.36
C SER A 21 -24.74 26.55 -22.58
N SER A 22 -25.42 27.41 -21.81
CA SER A 22 -25.21 28.86 -21.81
C SER A 22 -23.93 29.32 -21.08
N GLY A 23 -23.21 28.40 -20.41
CA GLY A 23 -21.96 28.64 -19.70
C GLY A 23 -20.69 28.22 -20.47
N GLY A 24 -19.51 28.52 -19.91
CA GLY A 24 -18.22 28.31 -20.59
C GLY A 24 -17.96 26.86 -21.03
N ILE A 25 -17.94 25.91 -20.09
CA ILE A 25 -17.68 24.48 -20.39
C ILE A 25 -18.82 23.89 -21.23
N GLY A 26 -20.08 24.12 -20.85
CA GLY A 26 -21.25 23.61 -21.58
C GLY A 26 -21.29 24.04 -23.05
N SER A 27 -21.01 25.32 -23.35
CA SER A 27 -20.97 25.80 -24.73
C SER A 27 -19.81 25.22 -25.55
N ALA A 28 -18.63 25.02 -24.94
CA ALA A 28 -17.50 24.36 -25.61
C ALA A 28 -17.84 22.89 -25.93
N VAL A 29 -18.42 22.17 -24.97
CA VAL A 29 -18.84 20.77 -25.13
C VAL A 29 -19.92 20.61 -26.20
N ALA A 30 -20.92 21.50 -26.22
CA ALA A 30 -21.95 21.51 -27.25
C ALA A 30 -21.39 21.72 -28.66
N ARG A 31 -20.39 22.62 -28.83
CA ARG A 31 -19.71 22.83 -30.12
C ARG A 31 -18.93 21.60 -30.61
N ALA A 32 -18.33 20.84 -29.70
CA ALA A 32 -17.60 19.64 -30.09
C ALA A 32 -18.52 18.45 -30.41
N PHE A 33 -19.59 18.23 -29.64
CA PHE A 33 -20.60 17.23 -30.04
C PHE A 33 -21.25 17.57 -31.39
N ALA A 34 -21.44 18.86 -31.71
CA ALA A 34 -21.83 19.28 -33.04
C ALA A 34 -20.77 18.94 -34.11
N ALA A 35 -19.47 19.15 -33.84
CA ALA A 35 -18.39 18.76 -34.76
C ALA A 35 -18.31 17.23 -35.00
N GLU A 36 -18.63 16.42 -33.98
CA GLU A 36 -18.75 14.95 -34.07
C GLU A 36 -20.08 14.48 -34.70
N GLY A 37 -20.88 15.39 -35.27
CA GLY A 37 -22.10 15.04 -35.99
C GLY A 37 -23.32 14.72 -35.12
N CYS A 38 -23.31 15.05 -33.82
CA CYS A 38 -24.46 14.86 -32.93
C CYS A 38 -25.55 15.93 -33.15
N ASP A 39 -26.78 15.57 -32.80
CA ASP A 39 -27.82 16.55 -32.48
C ASP A 39 -27.65 16.97 -31.02
N VAL A 40 -27.81 18.26 -30.69
CA VAL A 40 -27.51 18.79 -29.35
C VAL A 40 -28.69 19.56 -28.76
N ALA A 41 -29.13 19.11 -27.58
CA ALA A 41 -30.08 19.80 -26.72
C ALA A 41 -29.35 20.71 -25.73
N LEU A 42 -29.52 22.01 -25.96
CA LEU A 42 -28.81 23.11 -25.32
C LEU A 42 -29.59 23.61 -24.10
N HIS A 43 -29.39 22.97 -22.95
CA HIS A 43 -30.11 23.32 -21.73
C HIS A 43 -29.58 24.60 -21.07
N TYR A 44 -30.50 25.50 -20.71
CA TYR A 44 -30.25 26.72 -19.95
C TYR A 44 -31.27 26.92 -18.82
N SER A 45 -30.83 27.62 -17.75
CA SER A 45 -31.70 28.13 -16.68
C SER A 45 -32.08 29.59 -16.98
N SER A 46 -31.29 30.57 -16.54
CA SER A 46 -31.63 31.99 -16.72
C SER A 46 -31.30 32.58 -18.10
N ASN A 47 -30.22 32.13 -18.76
CA ASN A 47 -29.69 32.83 -19.94
C ASN A 47 -30.12 32.22 -21.28
N LYS A 48 -31.41 32.41 -21.63
CA LYS A 48 -31.98 32.00 -22.92
C LYS A 48 -31.19 32.56 -24.11
N GLY A 49 -30.86 33.86 -24.09
CA GLY A 49 -30.23 34.54 -25.22
C GLY A 49 -28.88 33.94 -25.65
N LYS A 50 -28.06 33.48 -24.70
CA LYS A 50 -26.81 32.74 -25.03
C LYS A 50 -27.09 31.36 -25.64
N ALA A 51 -28.08 30.64 -25.14
CA ALA A 51 -28.44 29.32 -25.67
C ALA A 51 -29.03 29.43 -27.09
N ASP A 52 -29.95 30.36 -27.33
CA ASP A 52 -30.57 30.57 -28.65
C ASP A 52 -29.55 31.08 -29.69
N LYS A 53 -28.57 31.91 -29.25
CA LYS A 53 -27.45 32.33 -30.11
C LYS A 53 -26.56 31.12 -30.47
N LEU A 54 -26.21 30.28 -29.50
CA LEU A 54 -25.41 29.08 -29.71
C LEU A 54 -26.13 28.07 -30.62
N ALA A 55 -27.43 27.85 -30.44
CA ALA A 55 -28.23 26.98 -31.31
C ALA A 55 -28.18 27.45 -32.77
N ARG A 56 -28.29 28.76 -32.99
CA ARG A 56 -28.21 29.35 -34.33
C ARG A 56 -26.82 29.24 -34.95
N GLU A 57 -25.77 29.59 -34.21
CA GLU A 57 -24.37 29.43 -34.65
C GLU A 57 -24.05 27.98 -35.04
N LEU A 58 -24.62 27.00 -34.34
CA LEU A 58 -24.46 25.59 -34.66
C LEU A 58 -25.30 25.17 -35.87
N GLY A 59 -26.55 25.64 -36.01
CA GLY A 59 -27.37 25.37 -37.19
C GLY A 59 -26.83 26.02 -38.49
N GLU A 60 -26.20 27.19 -38.38
CA GLU A 60 -25.49 27.84 -39.48
C GLU A 60 -24.22 27.06 -39.90
N ALA A 61 -23.51 26.45 -38.95
CA ALA A 61 -22.30 25.66 -39.22
C ALA A 61 -22.56 24.21 -39.65
N TYR A 62 -23.64 23.59 -39.15
CA TYR A 62 -23.95 22.17 -39.30
C TYR A 62 -25.44 21.95 -39.69
N PRO A 63 -25.89 22.40 -40.88
CA PRO A 63 -27.32 22.46 -41.24
C PRO A 63 -28.03 21.12 -41.40
N SER A 64 -27.33 19.98 -41.32
CA SER A 64 -27.89 18.62 -41.30
C SER A 64 -28.22 18.11 -39.89
N GLN A 65 -27.85 18.86 -38.85
CA GLN A 65 -27.99 18.49 -37.44
C GLN A 65 -29.01 19.36 -36.72
N LEU A 66 -29.62 18.80 -35.68
CA LEU A 66 -30.65 19.43 -34.87
C LEU A 66 -30.02 20.08 -33.63
N PHE A 67 -30.24 21.39 -33.50
CA PHE A 67 -29.85 22.17 -32.32
C PHE A 67 -31.09 22.82 -31.72
N VAL A 68 -31.48 22.39 -30.53
CA VAL A 68 -32.67 22.89 -29.82
C VAL A 68 -32.30 23.45 -28.46
N THR A 69 -32.96 24.52 -28.03
CA THR A 69 -32.82 25.03 -26.66
C THR A 69 -33.91 24.46 -25.77
N VAL A 70 -33.57 24.20 -24.51
CA VAL A 70 -34.53 23.71 -23.51
C VAL A 70 -34.29 24.42 -22.18
N HIS A 71 -35.38 24.81 -21.54
CA HIS A 71 -35.36 25.51 -20.26
C HIS A 71 -35.59 24.54 -19.11
N ALA A 72 -34.74 24.61 -18.09
CA ALA A 72 -35.09 24.19 -16.75
C ALA A 72 -34.33 25.03 -15.72
N ASP A 73 -35.03 25.45 -14.67
CA ASP A 73 -34.38 25.78 -13.41
C ASP A 73 -34.07 24.46 -12.67
N LEU A 74 -32.81 24.29 -12.25
CA LEU A 74 -32.32 23.11 -11.54
C LEU A 74 -32.32 23.28 -10.01
N SER A 75 -32.68 24.47 -9.49
CA SER A 75 -33.10 24.62 -8.09
C SER A 75 -34.51 24.05 -7.88
N GLN A 76 -35.33 24.00 -8.94
CA GLN A 76 -36.74 23.62 -8.88
C GLN A 76 -36.95 22.16 -9.26
N ARG A 77 -37.44 21.36 -8.30
CA ARG A 77 -37.58 19.90 -8.44
C ARG A 77 -38.50 19.47 -9.58
N GLU A 78 -39.66 20.13 -9.75
CA GLU A 78 -40.59 19.78 -10.84
C GLU A 78 -40.06 20.16 -12.22
N SER A 79 -39.44 21.34 -12.34
CA SER A 79 -38.73 21.79 -13.54
C SER A 79 -37.63 20.79 -13.94
N THR A 80 -36.84 20.33 -12.97
CA THR A 80 -35.80 19.31 -13.18
C THR A 80 -36.39 17.98 -13.68
N ARG A 81 -37.49 17.51 -13.08
CA ARG A 81 -38.19 16.28 -13.53
C ARG A 81 -38.78 16.44 -14.93
N ALA A 82 -39.27 17.62 -15.26
CA ALA A 82 -39.85 17.95 -16.56
C ALA A 82 -38.81 18.13 -17.69
N LEU A 83 -37.53 18.36 -17.39
CA LEU A 83 -36.50 18.67 -18.39
C LEU A 83 -36.42 17.64 -19.54
N VAL A 84 -36.24 16.34 -19.21
CA VAL A 84 -36.09 15.30 -20.25
C VAL A 84 -37.41 14.97 -20.96
N PRO A 85 -38.57 14.83 -20.27
CA PRO A 85 -39.86 14.67 -20.92
C PRO A 85 -40.23 15.84 -21.84
N SER A 86 -40.05 17.09 -21.40
CA SER A 86 -40.38 18.27 -22.20
C SER A 86 -39.49 18.39 -23.43
N LEU A 87 -38.18 18.14 -23.30
CA LEU A 87 -37.25 18.04 -24.43
C LEU A 87 -37.72 17.01 -25.47
N LEU A 88 -38.03 15.78 -25.03
CA LEU A 88 -38.45 14.70 -25.93
C LEU A 88 -39.84 14.92 -26.54
N SER A 89 -40.67 15.81 -25.95
CA SER A 89 -41.96 16.23 -26.51
C SER A 89 -41.88 17.36 -27.53
N GLN A 90 -40.73 18.04 -27.70
CA GLN A 90 -40.60 19.10 -28.72
C GLN A 90 -40.72 18.48 -30.12
N ASP A 91 -41.58 19.03 -30.99
CA ASP A 91 -41.83 18.53 -32.35
C ASP A 91 -40.56 18.10 -33.12
N PRO A 92 -39.51 18.94 -33.28
CA PRO A 92 -38.32 18.57 -34.05
C PRO A 92 -37.45 17.49 -33.36
N VAL A 93 -37.57 17.33 -32.04
CA VAL A 93 -36.90 16.26 -31.29
C VAL A 93 -37.69 14.96 -31.43
N SER A 94 -38.98 14.99 -31.14
CA SER A 94 -39.86 13.80 -31.13
C SER A 94 -39.98 13.10 -32.48
N SER A 95 -39.77 13.84 -33.59
CA SER A 95 -39.75 13.33 -34.95
C SER A 95 -38.46 12.60 -35.34
N LYS A 96 -37.33 12.89 -34.66
CA LYS A 96 -36.00 12.30 -34.95
C LYS A 96 -35.51 11.35 -33.86
N HIS A 97 -35.93 11.57 -32.61
CA HIS A 97 -35.40 10.92 -31.41
C HIS A 97 -36.49 10.36 -30.50
N ARG A 98 -36.19 9.22 -29.86
CA ARG A 98 -37.02 8.60 -28.81
C ARG A 98 -36.38 8.66 -27.41
N ALA A 99 -35.10 9.01 -27.32
CA ALA A 99 -34.33 9.01 -26.09
C ALA A 99 -33.17 10.02 -26.15
N VAL A 100 -32.73 10.50 -24.98
CA VAL A 100 -31.44 11.16 -24.81
C VAL A 100 -30.38 10.08 -24.64
N THR A 101 -29.55 9.87 -25.66
CA THR A 101 -28.50 8.82 -25.68
C THR A 101 -27.17 9.26 -25.08
N ILE A 102 -26.89 10.57 -25.07
CA ILE A 102 -25.70 11.17 -24.44
C ILE A 102 -26.17 12.23 -23.46
N LEU A 103 -25.72 12.18 -22.21
CA LEU A 103 -25.97 13.19 -21.19
C LEU A 103 -24.64 13.76 -20.68
N VAL A 104 -24.47 15.06 -20.79
CA VAL A 104 -23.42 15.81 -20.09
C VAL A 104 -24.06 16.60 -18.95
N ALA A 105 -23.94 16.09 -17.73
CA ALA A 105 -24.34 16.74 -16.51
C ALA A 105 -23.27 17.78 -16.11
N ASN A 106 -23.30 18.93 -16.79
CA ASN A 106 -22.35 20.04 -16.66
C ASN A 106 -22.88 21.21 -15.80
N ALA A 107 -24.20 21.37 -15.67
CA ALA A 107 -24.78 22.44 -14.88
C ALA A 107 -24.37 22.34 -13.40
N GLY A 108 -24.15 23.50 -12.78
CA GLY A 108 -23.81 23.58 -11.37
C GLY A 108 -23.69 25.01 -10.88
N LEU A 109 -23.88 25.19 -9.56
CA LEU A 109 -23.62 26.42 -8.84
C LEU A 109 -22.19 26.39 -8.28
N GLY A 110 -21.51 27.53 -8.33
CA GLY A 110 -20.14 27.74 -7.85
C GLY A 110 -20.02 28.95 -6.94
N ARG A 111 -20.84 28.98 -5.87
CA ARG A 111 -20.73 29.98 -4.79
C ARG A 111 -19.43 29.72 -4.01
N ARG A 112 -18.74 30.78 -3.56
CA ARG A 112 -17.49 30.70 -2.79
C ARG A 112 -17.71 31.32 -1.41
N ILE A 113 -17.98 30.47 -0.44
CA ILE A 113 -18.10 30.82 0.99
C ILE A 113 -17.11 29.92 1.71
N ARG A 114 -16.06 30.50 2.32
CA ARG A 114 -14.89 29.76 2.80
C ARG A 114 -14.97 29.38 4.27
N ASP A 115 -15.33 30.34 5.12
CA ASP A 115 -15.59 30.04 6.52
C ASP A 115 -16.82 29.13 6.62
N VAL A 116 -16.83 28.21 7.58
CA VAL A 116 -17.98 27.34 7.82
C VAL A 116 -19.12 28.08 8.50
N THR A 117 -18.81 29.14 9.27
CA THR A 117 -19.79 29.97 9.99
C THR A 117 -20.56 30.93 9.08
N ASP A 118 -20.01 31.26 7.90
CA ASP A 118 -20.66 32.07 6.87
C ASP A 118 -21.61 31.26 5.96
N ILE A 119 -21.62 29.92 6.04
CA ILE A 119 -22.46 29.05 5.18
C ILE A 119 -23.85 28.91 5.80
N GLY A 120 -24.85 29.58 5.23
CA GLY A 120 -26.24 29.36 5.61
C GLY A 120 -26.75 27.97 5.23
N GLU A 121 -27.77 27.47 5.94
CA GLU A 121 -28.45 26.22 5.57
C GLU A 121 -29.07 26.32 4.15
N ASP A 122 -29.59 27.49 3.77
CA ASP A 122 -30.06 27.77 2.41
C ASP A 122 -28.94 27.68 1.35
N ASP A 123 -27.72 28.15 1.66
CA ASP A 123 -26.55 28.01 0.76
C ASP A 123 -26.17 26.54 0.58
N TRP A 124 -26.23 25.75 1.66
CA TRP A 124 -25.97 24.32 1.62
C TRP A 124 -27.01 23.58 0.78
N ASP A 125 -28.31 23.84 1.02
CA ASP A 125 -29.39 23.10 0.38
C ASP A 125 -29.59 23.49 -1.10
N GLU A 126 -29.40 24.77 -1.47
CA GLU A 126 -29.34 25.18 -2.89
C GLU A 126 -28.16 24.49 -3.60
N MET A 127 -26.98 24.46 -2.98
CA MET A 127 -25.79 23.81 -3.53
C MET A 127 -26.02 22.31 -3.76
N MET A 128 -26.62 21.62 -2.78
CA MET A 128 -26.92 20.20 -2.86
C MET A 128 -28.04 19.87 -3.85
N GLU A 129 -29.07 20.71 -3.96
CA GLU A 129 -30.13 20.59 -4.97
C GLU A 129 -29.54 20.72 -6.39
N ILE A 130 -28.81 21.80 -6.67
CA ILE A 130 -28.32 22.10 -8.02
C ILE A 130 -27.16 21.16 -8.43
N ASN A 131 -26.15 20.95 -7.59
CA ASN A 131 -24.96 20.18 -7.99
C ASN A 131 -25.11 18.66 -7.87
N SER A 132 -26.04 18.16 -7.05
CA SER A 132 -26.19 16.72 -6.78
C SER A 132 -27.59 16.19 -7.11
N ARG A 133 -28.63 16.67 -6.40
CA ARG A 133 -29.99 16.11 -6.52
C ARG A 133 -30.56 16.27 -7.93
N SER A 134 -30.37 17.42 -8.57
CA SER A 134 -30.86 17.65 -9.93
C SER A 134 -30.13 16.79 -10.97
N GLN A 135 -28.81 16.63 -10.86
CA GLN A 135 -28.01 15.81 -11.77
C GLN A 135 -28.39 14.32 -11.64
N PHE A 136 -28.72 13.84 -10.44
CA PHE A 136 -29.32 12.52 -10.22
C PHE A 136 -30.66 12.38 -10.96
N VAL A 137 -31.59 13.33 -10.80
CA VAL A 137 -32.92 13.28 -11.42
C VAL A 137 -32.83 13.28 -12.96
N VAL A 138 -31.99 14.14 -13.55
CA VAL A 138 -31.78 14.17 -15.00
C VAL A 138 -31.13 12.88 -15.51
N THR A 139 -30.13 12.35 -14.78
CA THR A 139 -29.52 11.05 -15.12
C THR A 139 -30.54 9.91 -15.07
N LYS A 140 -31.35 9.86 -14.01
CA LYS A 140 -32.44 8.87 -13.85
C LYS A 140 -33.44 8.92 -15.00
N ALA A 141 -33.80 10.11 -15.48
CA ALA A 141 -34.72 10.28 -16.60
C ALA A 141 -34.15 9.77 -17.94
N CYS A 142 -32.85 9.94 -18.20
CA CYS A 142 -32.22 9.44 -19.43
C CYS A 142 -32.05 7.91 -19.47
N ILE A 143 -31.79 7.27 -18.31
CA ILE A 143 -31.45 5.83 -18.22
C ILE A 143 -32.50 4.91 -18.87
N ALA A 144 -33.80 5.22 -18.76
CA ALA A 144 -34.85 4.40 -19.34
C ALA A 144 -34.75 4.30 -20.88
N GLY A 145 -34.48 5.42 -21.54
CA GLY A 145 -34.28 5.46 -22.99
C GLY A 145 -32.95 4.83 -23.42
N MET A 146 -31.87 5.10 -22.69
CA MET A 146 -30.57 4.47 -22.95
C MET A 146 -30.63 2.93 -22.85
N ARG A 147 -31.40 2.38 -21.90
CA ARG A 147 -31.64 0.93 -21.77
C ARG A 147 -32.36 0.34 -22.98
N GLN A 148 -33.38 1.04 -23.50
CA GLN A 148 -34.13 0.60 -24.68
C GLN A 148 -33.27 0.61 -25.95
N GLN A 149 -32.27 1.48 -26.03
CA GLN A 149 -31.30 1.53 -27.13
C GLN A 149 -30.12 0.56 -26.95
N GLY A 150 -29.96 -0.07 -25.78
CA GLY A 150 -28.78 -0.88 -25.43
C GLY A 150 -27.47 -0.08 -25.42
N TRP A 151 -27.54 1.26 -25.37
CA TRP A 151 -26.41 2.16 -25.52
C TRP A 151 -26.67 3.47 -24.78
N GLY A 152 -25.70 3.93 -24.00
CA GLY A 152 -25.77 5.25 -23.37
C GLY A 152 -24.40 5.77 -22.93
N ARG A 153 -24.24 7.09 -22.92
CA ARG A 153 -23.05 7.77 -22.38
C ARG A 153 -23.50 8.85 -21.40
N VAL A 154 -23.12 8.73 -20.14
CA VAL A 154 -23.33 9.74 -19.10
C VAL A 154 -21.97 10.29 -18.68
N ILE A 155 -21.82 11.61 -18.73
CA ILE A 155 -20.63 12.34 -18.33
C ILE A 155 -21.03 13.33 -17.23
N LEU A 156 -20.52 13.11 -16.02
CA LEU A 156 -20.72 14.00 -14.88
C LEU A 156 -19.54 14.98 -14.78
N VAL A 157 -19.81 16.28 -14.78
CA VAL A 157 -18.78 17.30 -14.54
C VAL A 157 -18.64 17.51 -13.03
N GLY A 158 -17.72 16.74 -12.45
CA GLY A 158 -17.27 16.83 -11.07
C GLY A 158 -16.41 18.06 -10.82
N SER A 159 -15.47 17.93 -9.90
CA SER A 159 -14.40 18.90 -9.64
C SER A 159 -13.30 18.21 -8.83
N ILE A 160 -12.07 18.72 -8.86
CA ILE A 160 -11.04 18.29 -7.89
C ILE A 160 -11.50 18.50 -6.43
N ALA A 161 -12.38 19.47 -6.19
CA ALA A 161 -12.97 19.76 -4.87
C ALA A 161 -13.78 18.61 -4.27
N ALA A 162 -14.17 17.61 -5.07
CA ALA A 162 -14.79 16.37 -4.58
C ALA A 162 -13.91 15.58 -3.61
N ARG A 163 -12.60 15.89 -3.51
CA ARG A 163 -11.64 15.29 -2.57
C ARG A 163 -11.51 16.06 -1.25
N GLY A 164 -12.41 17.00 -0.96
CA GLY A 164 -12.40 17.80 0.28
C GLY A 164 -11.50 19.06 0.23
N SER A 165 -10.58 19.16 -0.73
CA SER A 165 -9.69 20.32 -0.89
C SER A 165 -10.14 21.25 -2.03
N GLY A 166 -10.42 22.52 -1.72
CA GLY A 166 -10.84 23.50 -2.73
C GLY A 166 -11.10 24.90 -2.16
N LEU A 167 -11.13 25.91 -3.03
CA LEU A 167 -11.22 27.32 -2.63
C LEU A 167 -12.65 27.82 -2.32
N ASN A 168 -13.67 26.95 -2.50
CA ASN A 168 -15.08 27.32 -2.61
C ASN A 168 -15.91 27.11 -1.32
N GLY A 169 -15.44 26.29 -0.38
CA GLY A 169 -16.19 25.89 0.83
C GLY A 169 -16.59 24.41 0.88
N CYS A 170 -16.94 23.94 2.09
CA CYS A 170 -17.28 22.54 2.34
C CYS A 170 -18.58 22.10 1.65
N HIS A 171 -19.61 22.96 1.60
CA HIS A 171 -20.87 22.72 0.90
C HIS A 171 -20.67 22.40 -0.60
N TYR A 172 -19.85 23.19 -1.31
CA TYR A 172 -19.49 22.90 -2.70
C TYR A 172 -18.71 21.57 -2.83
N ALA A 173 -17.72 21.34 -1.97
CA ALA A 173 -16.92 20.11 -1.95
C ALA A 173 -17.79 18.86 -1.73
N ALA A 174 -18.69 18.88 -0.74
CA ALA A 174 -19.64 17.82 -0.44
C ALA A 174 -20.56 17.53 -1.63
N SER A 175 -21.10 18.57 -2.28
CA SER A 175 -21.97 18.41 -3.45
C SER A 175 -21.27 17.72 -4.64
N LYS A 176 -19.99 18.03 -4.87
CA LYS A 176 -19.18 17.37 -5.92
C LYS A 176 -18.64 16.00 -5.49
N GLY A 177 -18.46 15.77 -4.18
CA GLY A 177 -18.21 14.45 -3.60
C GLY A 177 -19.39 13.50 -3.85
N ALA A 178 -20.61 13.91 -3.50
CA ALA A 178 -21.84 13.16 -3.74
C ALA A 178 -22.05 12.83 -5.23
N LEU A 179 -21.84 13.81 -6.12
CA LEU A 179 -21.89 13.62 -7.58
C LEU A 179 -20.85 12.57 -8.06
N SER A 180 -19.65 12.56 -7.46
CA SER A 180 -18.59 11.62 -7.81
C SER A 180 -18.88 10.20 -7.32
N SER A 181 -19.33 10.03 -6.08
CA SER A 181 -19.72 8.72 -5.53
C SER A 181 -20.91 8.11 -6.29
N MET A 182 -21.90 8.92 -6.65
CA MET A 182 -23.02 8.50 -7.50
C MET A 182 -22.52 8.01 -8.87
N GLY A 183 -21.61 8.74 -9.52
CA GLY A 183 -21.07 8.36 -10.82
C GLY A 183 -20.34 7.01 -10.80
N GLN A 184 -19.53 6.75 -9.76
CA GLN A 184 -18.82 5.49 -9.59
C GLN A 184 -19.77 4.29 -9.37
N ASN A 185 -20.81 4.47 -8.56
CA ASN A 185 -21.83 3.43 -8.33
C ASN A 185 -22.61 3.12 -9.62
N LEU A 186 -23.10 4.15 -10.32
CA LEU A 186 -23.88 4.00 -11.55
C LEU A 186 -23.06 3.40 -12.69
N ALA A 187 -21.75 3.66 -12.77
CA ALA A 187 -20.87 3.06 -13.78
C ALA A 187 -20.89 1.52 -13.72
N THR A 188 -20.73 0.96 -12.53
CA THR A 188 -20.74 -0.50 -12.31
C THR A 188 -22.13 -1.10 -12.56
N LEU A 189 -23.18 -0.43 -12.07
CA LEU A 189 -24.57 -0.92 -12.14
C LEU A 189 -25.16 -0.90 -13.57
N LEU A 190 -24.72 0.04 -14.41
CA LEU A 190 -25.28 0.26 -15.75
C LEU A 190 -24.42 -0.32 -16.89
N ALA A 191 -23.14 -0.66 -16.64
CA ALA A 191 -22.26 -1.25 -17.66
C ALA A 191 -22.82 -2.51 -18.36
N PRO A 192 -23.51 -3.46 -17.69
CA PRO A 192 -24.13 -4.62 -18.36
C PRO A 192 -25.24 -4.26 -19.36
N GLN A 193 -25.72 -3.01 -19.34
CA GLN A 193 -26.82 -2.50 -20.18
C GLN A 193 -26.31 -1.65 -21.36
N GLY A 194 -25.00 -1.64 -21.62
CA GLY A 194 -24.35 -0.84 -22.69
C GLY A 194 -24.20 0.64 -22.37
N ILE A 195 -24.43 1.03 -21.12
CA ILE A 195 -24.42 2.41 -20.64
C ILE A 195 -23.15 2.63 -19.81
N THR A 196 -22.32 3.59 -20.21
CA THR A 196 -21.13 3.99 -19.44
C THR A 196 -21.39 5.28 -18.68
N VAL A 197 -20.98 5.34 -17.41
CA VAL A 197 -20.98 6.58 -16.62
C VAL A 197 -19.53 6.96 -16.31
N ASN A 198 -19.14 8.19 -16.66
CA ASN A 198 -17.79 8.72 -16.44
C ASN A 198 -17.86 10.06 -15.72
N ILE A 199 -16.78 10.41 -15.01
CA ILE A 199 -16.66 11.67 -14.27
C ILE A 199 -15.45 12.42 -14.81
N VAL A 200 -15.65 13.65 -15.27
CA VAL A 200 -14.56 14.58 -15.58
C VAL A 200 -14.51 15.60 -14.44
N SER A 201 -13.33 15.81 -13.84
CA SER A 201 -13.16 16.66 -12.65
C SER A 201 -12.24 17.84 -12.93
N PRO A 202 -12.76 18.97 -13.44
CA PRO A 202 -11.98 20.17 -13.67
C PRO A 202 -11.40 20.77 -12.38
N ALA A 203 -10.29 21.47 -12.56
CA ALA A 203 -9.68 22.36 -11.57
C ALA A 203 -10.07 23.82 -11.90
N MET A 204 -9.08 24.73 -11.89
CA MET A 204 -9.30 26.16 -12.15
C MET A 204 -9.49 26.43 -13.64
N ILE A 205 -10.74 26.55 -14.10
CA ILE A 205 -11.08 26.81 -15.51
C ILE A 205 -11.51 28.26 -15.71
N GLY A 206 -10.74 29.01 -16.48
CA GLY A 206 -11.02 30.39 -16.88
C GLY A 206 -12.20 30.51 -17.87
N SER A 207 -12.67 31.73 -18.10
CA SER A 207 -13.83 32.03 -18.98
C SER A 207 -15.14 31.32 -18.61
N THR A 208 -15.23 30.76 -17.39
CA THR A 208 -16.44 30.14 -16.83
C THR A 208 -17.35 31.13 -16.11
N GLY A 209 -16.79 32.23 -15.62
CA GLY A 209 -17.44 33.16 -14.67
C GLY A 209 -17.21 32.81 -13.19
N MET A 210 -16.63 31.64 -12.88
CA MET A 210 -16.33 31.22 -11.49
C MET A 210 -14.98 31.74 -10.97
N ILE A 211 -14.10 32.19 -11.88
CA ILE A 211 -12.75 32.66 -11.57
C ILE A 211 -12.53 33.94 -12.40
N PRO A 212 -12.04 35.05 -11.81
CA PRO A 212 -11.70 36.25 -12.55
C PRO A 212 -10.53 35.98 -13.52
N PRO A 213 -10.49 36.64 -14.69
CA PRO A 213 -9.30 36.60 -15.54
C PRO A 213 -8.12 37.29 -14.82
N PRO A 214 -6.87 36.85 -15.04
CA PRO A 214 -5.68 37.63 -14.69
C PRO A 214 -5.72 39.02 -15.33
N ILE A 215 -5.24 40.02 -14.59
CA ILE A 215 -5.06 41.40 -15.05
C ILE A 215 -3.64 41.59 -15.60
N SER A 216 -2.64 40.96 -14.97
CA SER A 216 -1.26 40.88 -15.45
C SER A 216 -0.93 39.49 -16.02
N GLU A 217 -0.01 39.44 -16.98
CA GLU A 217 0.57 38.20 -17.52
C GLU A 217 1.85 37.75 -16.79
N SER A 218 2.35 38.53 -15.82
CA SER A 218 3.61 38.27 -15.13
C SER A 218 3.61 38.71 -13.66
N TRP A 219 4.39 38.00 -12.83
CA TRP A 219 4.58 38.24 -11.40
C TRP A 219 6.06 38.18 -11.03
N GLY A 220 6.44 38.81 -9.91
CA GLY A 220 7.82 38.86 -9.44
C GLY A 220 8.30 37.56 -8.79
N LYS A 221 9.60 37.25 -8.90
CA LYS A 221 10.20 36.20 -8.05
C LYS A 221 10.17 36.64 -6.60
N GLY A 222 9.49 35.88 -5.74
CA GLY A 222 9.32 36.22 -4.33
C GLY A 222 8.30 37.33 -4.07
N CYS A 223 7.34 37.55 -4.97
CA CYS A 223 6.17 38.37 -4.64
C CYS A 223 5.36 37.74 -3.50
N ASP A 224 4.76 38.58 -2.66
CA ASP A 224 3.79 38.12 -1.68
C ASP A 224 2.53 37.61 -2.39
N MET A 225 2.13 36.36 -2.09
CA MET A 225 0.96 35.73 -2.69
C MET A 225 -0.36 36.23 -2.10
N GLU A 226 -0.35 36.82 -0.90
CA GLU A 226 -1.51 37.44 -0.29
C GLU A 226 -1.75 38.84 -0.87
N GLU A 227 -0.70 39.65 -1.02
CA GLU A 227 -0.76 40.92 -1.78
C GLU A 227 -1.19 40.68 -3.23
N LEU A 228 -0.63 39.65 -3.90
CA LEU A 228 -1.03 39.28 -5.25
C LEU A 228 -2.49 38.80 -5.31
N ASN A 229 -2.99 38.03 -4.34
CA ASN A 229 -4.39 37.63 -4.28
C ASN A 229 -5.34 38.82 -4.07
N ASN A 230 -4.90 39.86 -3.36
CA ASN A 230 -5.70 41.05 -3.10
C ASN A 230 -5.70 42.05 -4.27
N THR A 231 -4.65 42.05 -5.10
CA THR A 231 -4.50 42.95 -6.26
C THR A 231 -4.92 42.32 -7.59
N ASP A 232 -4.56 41.06 -7.82
CA ASP A 232 -4.94 40.26 -8.99
C ASP A 232 -5.26 38.80 -8.59
N PRO A 233 -6.47 38.53 -8.06
CA PRO A 233 -6.88 37.18 -7.66
C PRO A 233 -6.91 36.20 -8.84
N GLY A 234 -7.01 36.68 -10.09
CA GLY A 234 -6.93 35.84 -11.28
C GLY A 234 -5.51 35.31 -11.48
N LEU A 235 -4.52 36.19 -11.41
CA LEU A 235 -3.10 35.84 -11.50
C LEU A 235 -2.61 35.06 -10.29
N ALA A 236 -3.02 35.39 -9.07
CA ALA A 236 -2.66 34.63 -7.87
C ALA A 236 -3.11 33.16 -7.95
N ILE A 237 -4.35 32.93 -8.40
CA ILE A 237 -4.85 31.57 -8.68
C ILE A 237 -4.05 30.94 -9.82
N ALA A 238 -3.79 31.64 -10.93
CA ALA A 238 -3.02 31.10 -12.06
C ALA A 238 -1.59 30.69 -11.66
N ALA A 239 -0.88 31.52 -10.90
CA ALA A 239 0.49 31.29 -10.44
C ALA A 239 0.57 30.09 -9.47
N SER A 240 -0.45 29.88 -8.63
CA SER A 240 -0.53 28.74 -7.70
C SER A 240 -0.65 27.37 -8.38
N ILE A 241 -1.00 27.33 -9.67
CA ILE A 241 -1.15 26.09 -10.43
C ILE A 241 0.23 25.68 -11.01
N PRO A 242 0.67 24.41 -10.96
CA PRO A 242 1.99 23.99 -11.47
C PRO A 242 2.26 24.19 -12.97
N VAL A 243 1.24 24.50 -13.77
CA VAL A 243 1.38 24.91 -15.19
C VAL A 243 1.29 26.43 -15.39
N HIS A 244 1.23 27.19 -14.29
CA HIS A 244 1.16 28.65 -14.18
C HIS A 244 0.15 29.34 -15.10
N ARG A 245 -1.02 28.70 -15.30
CA ARG A 245 -2.15 29.24 -16.06
C ARG A 245 -3.46 28.61 -15.60
N LEU A 246 -4.57 29.31 -15.86
CA LEU A 246 -5.90 28.71 -15.82
C LEU A 246 -6.06 27.69 -16.96
N GLY A 247 -6.86 26.65 -16.72
CA GLY A 247 -7.34 25.77 -17.78
C GLY A 247 -8.42 26.45 -18.62
N SER A 248 -8.58 26.02 -19.86
CA SER A 248 -9.61 26.52 -20.78
C SER A 248 -10.83 25.59 -20.86
N PRO A 249 -12.03 26.10 -21.17
CA PRO A 249 -13.22 25.26 -21.36
C PRO A 249 -13.06 24.18 -22.45
N ILE A 250 -12.22 24.42 -23.46
CA ILE A 250 -11.97 23.45 -24.53
C ILE A 250 -11.04 22.31 -24.10
N GLU A 251 -10.14 22.52 -23.12
CA GLU A 251 -9.36 21.42 -22.54
C GLU A 251 -10.24 20.44 -21.75
N VAL A 252 -11.26 20.95 -21.04
CA VAL A 252 -12.29 20.09 -20.41
C VAL A 252 -13.09 19.35 -21.48
N CYS A 253 -13.46 20.04 -22.57
CA CYS A 253 -14.16 19.44 -23.69
C CYS A 253 -13.37 18.28 -24.35
N ASN A 254 -12.07 18.44 -24.55
CA ASN A 254 -11.20 17.41 -25.13
C ASN A 254 -11.20 16.13 -24.27
N ALA A 255 -11.27 16.27 -22.94
CA ALA A 255 -11.40 15.16 -21.99
C ALA A 255 -12.82 14.56 -21.88
N ILE A 256 -13.83 15.23 -22.43
CA ILE A 256 -15.22 14.74 -22.51
C ILE A 256 -15.46 13.97 -23.81
N ILE A 257 -14.89 14.44 -24.93
CA ILE A 257 -15.07 13.83 -26.25
C ILE A 257 -14.14 12.62 -26.44
N ILE A 258 -12.84 12.76 -26.13
CA ILE A 258 -11.76 11.77 -26.37
C ILE A 258 -11.94 11.02 -27.69
N GLU A 259 -11.64 11.71 -28.79
CA GLU A 259 -11.92 11.31 -30.18
C GLU A 259 -11.64 9.83 -30.47
N ALA A 260 -12.71 9.05 -30.63
CA ALA A 260 -12.66 7.60 -30.85
C ALA A 260 -12.49 7.21 -32.33
N SER A 261 -12.08 8.15 -33.20
CA SER A 261 -11.98 8.00 -34.66
C SER A 261 -10.86 7.05 -35.12
N GLY A 262 -9.95 6.66 -34.21
CA GLY A 262 -8.95 5.64 -34.47
C GLY A 262 -9.50 4.23 -34.24
N VAL A 263 -9.79 3.50 -35.33
CA VAL A 263 -9.94 2.03 -35.27
C VAL A 263 -8.62 1.45 -34.74
N PRO A 264 -8.60 0.67 -33.64
CA PRO A 264 -7.36 0.16 -33.05
C PRO A 264 -6.66 -0.89 -33.94
N GLY A 265 -5.91 -0.44 -34.93
CA GLY A 265 -5.07 -1.27 -35.80
C GLY A 265 -4.83 -0.72 -37.21
N ASP A 266 -5.65 0.21 -37.70
CA ASP A 266 -5.79 0.46 -39.15
C ASP A 266 -5.44 1.91 -39.57
N PRO A 267 -4.43 2.13 -40.44
CA PRO A 267 -4.10 3.44 -41.03
C PRO A 267 -4.74 3.63 -42.43
N PRO A 268 -4.94 4.88 -42.90
CA PRO A 268 -4.49 6.14 -42.32
C PRO A 268 -5.53 6.81 -41.40
N CYS A 269 -5.05 7.41 -40.30
CA CYS A 269 -5.91 8.23 -39.44
C CYS A 269 -6.27 9.58 -40.12
N ARG A 270 -7.44 10.11 -39.78
CA ARG A 270 -8.06 11.29 -40.41
C ARG A 270 -7.13 12.51 -40.49
N ARG A 271 -6.41 12.82 -39.41
CA ARG A 271 -5.41 13.91 -39.35
C ARG A 271 -4.32 13.80 -40.43
N CYS A 272 -3.93 12.60 -40.84
CA CYS A 272 -2.94 12.39 -41.89
C CYS A 272 -3.56 12.58 -43.29
N VAL A 273 -4.78 12.08 -43.49
CA VAL A 273 -5.58 12.30 -44.72
C VAL A 273 -5.77 13.80 -44.97
N GLU A 274 -6.25 14.54 -43.97
CA GLU A 274 -6.53 15.99 -44.07
C GLU A 274 -5.27 16.85 -44.32
N LYS A 275 -4.08 16.33 -44.01
CA LYS A 275 -2.81 17.05 -44.19
C LYS A 275 -1.98 16.56 -45.37
N GLY A 276 -2.50 15.62 -46.17
CA GLY A 276 -1.76 14.99 -47.27
C GLY A 276 -0.48 14.28 -46.80
N GLN A 277 -0.45 13.82 -45.55
CA GLN A 277 0.71 13.17 -44.94
C GLN A 277 0.54 11.66 -44.94
N GLU A 278 1.61 10.94 -45.26
CA GLU A 278 1.68 9.50 -45.07
C GLU A 278 1.36 9.16 -43.60
N CYS A 279 0.33 8.36 -43.37
CA CYS A 279 0.03 7.88 -42.02
C CYS A 279 0.91 6.69 -41.68
N VAL A 280 2.20 6.99 -41.48
CA VAL A 280 3.08 6.13 -40.72
C VAL A 280 2.44 5.97 -39.34
N LEU A 281 1.84 4.81 -39.07
CA LEU A 281 1.43 4.45 -37.71
C LEU A 281 2.63 4.70 -36.81
N ALA A 282 2.44 5.46 -35.74
CA ALA A 282 3.51 5.76 -34.81
C ALA A 282 3.85 4.50 -33.99
N THR A 283 4.61 3.60 -34.59
CA THR A 283 5.38 2.55 -33.96
C THR A 283 6.71 3.19 -33.51
N SER A 284 6.92 3.62 -32.28
CA SER A 284 6.27 3.28 -31.01
C SER A 284 5.12 4.15 -30.53
N ARG A 285 4.18 3.51 -29.82
CA ARG A 285 3.57 4.05 -28.61
C ARG A 285 4.09 3.51 -27.27
N ARG A 286 4.51 2.27 -26.97
CA ARG A 286 4.42 0.89 -27.54
C ARG A 286 5.00 0.60 -28.95
N GLY A 287 6.25 0.11 -29.00
CA GLY A 287 6.86 -0.65 -30.11
C GLY A 287 7.37 0.12 -31.34
N GLY A 288 8.65 0.51 -31.40
CA GLY A 288 9.31 1.09 -32.59
C GLY A 288 10.23 2.30 -32.32
N ARG A 289 11.20 2.58 -33.22
CA ARG A 289 12.43 3.36 -32.92
C ARG A 289 12.57 4.61 -33.81
N ARG A 290 13.05 5.74 -33.24
CA ARG A 290 13.19 7.03 -33.93
C ARG A 290 14.61 7.28 -34.48
N ILE A 291 14.81 7.18 -35.79
CA ILE A 291 15.89 7.80 -36.60
C ILE A 291 15.52 7.71 -38.09
N LYS A 292 15.94 8.59 -39.02
CA LYS A 292 16.70 9.85 -38.96
C LYS A 292 16.26 10.76 -40.14
N GLY A 293 16.82 11.96 -40.29
CA GLY A 293 16.53 12.82 -41.45
C GLY A 293 17.13 12.33 -42.77
N GLN A 294 16.39 12.56 -43.87
CA GLN A 294 16.75 12.55 -45.31
C GLN A 294 18.02 11.84 -45.80
N ARG A 295 17.86 10.96 -46.81
CA ARG A 295 18.40 11.22 -48.18
C ARG A 295 17.75 10.34 -49.27
N LEU A 296 17.72 10.93 -50.47
CA LEU A 296 17.21 10.51 -51.80
C LEU A 296 17.40 9.02 -52.21
N GLY A 297 16.46 8.43 -52.97
CA GLY A 297 16.63 7.09 -53.58
C GLY A 297 15.49 6.48 -54.43
N HIS A 298 15.23 7.03 -55.63
CA HIS A 298 14.61 6.43 -56.85
C HIS A 298 13.82 5.07 -56.85
N SER A 299 12.63 5.09 -57.51
CA SER A 299 12.17 4.17 -58.60
C SER A 299 11.08 3.06 -58.39
N ARG A 300 10.08 3.09 -59.31
CA ARG A 300 9.22 1.99 -59.87
C ARG A 300 8.06 1.33 -59.09
N SER A 301 6.86 1.84 -59.37
CA SER A 301 5.62 1.17 -59.87
C SER A 301 5.50 -0.38 -59.93
N ILE A 302 4.30 -0.88 -59.56
CA ILE A 302 3.29 -1.57 -60.43
C ILE A 302 1.94 -1.63 -59.66
N ALA A 303 0.81 -1.94 -60.33
CA ALA A 303 -0.56 -1.80 -59.81
C ALA A 303 -1.42 -3.09 -59.95
N ASP A 304 -2.67 -3.03 -59.45
CA ASP A 304 -3.84 -3.86 -59.80
C ASP A 304 -3.86 -5.34 -59.29
N SER A 305 -5.00 -5.99 -59.00
CA SER A 305 -6.43 -5.57 -58.90
C SER A 305 -7.37 -6.65 -58.29
N HIS A 306 -8.68 -6.35 -58.20
CA HIS A 306 -9.88 -7.24 -58.15
C HIS A 306 -10.64 -7.56 -56.83
N GLN A 307 -11.92 -7.93 -57.03
CA GLN A 307 -13.08 -8.04 -56.11
C GLN A 307 -13.95 -9.30 -56.51
N PRO A 308 -15.25 -9.48 -56.15
CA PRO A 308 -15.80 -9.89 -54.83
C PRO A 308 -16.93 -10.99 -54.87
N SER A 309 -17.57 -11.26 -53.72
CA SER A 309 -19.03 -11.59 -53.54
C SER A 309 -19.56 -13.03 -53.84
N PRO A 310 -20.83 -13.40 -53.47
CA PRO A 310 -21.51 -13.28 -52.15
C PRO A 310 -22.46 -14.48 -51.74
N ASP A 311 -23.24 -14.28 -50.64
CA ASP A 311 -24.59 -14.84 -50.30
C ASP A 311 -24.77 -16.31 -49.81
N ARG A 312 -25.21 -16.55 -48.54
CA ARG A 312 -26.60 -16.79 -47.99
C ARG A 312 -26.85 -18.30 -47.65
N THR A 313 -27.87 -18.78 -46.92
CA THR A 313 -29.17 -18.24 -46.42
C THR A 313 -29.50 -18.79 -44.98
N ILE A 314 -30.79 -18.87 -44.57
CA ILE A 314 -31.32 -19.32 -43.25
C ILE A 314 -32.59 -20.19 -43.48
N ILE A 315 -32.94 -21.14 -42.58
CA ILE A 315 -34.34 -21.49 -42.18
C ILE A 315 -34.39 -22.40 -40.91
N GLN A 316 -35.59 -22.60 -40.35
CA GLN A 316 -35.95 -22.89 -38.95
C GLN A 316 -37.03 -24.00 -38.84
N MET A 317 -37.13 -24.78 -37.73
CA MET A 317 -38.41 -25.32 -37.16
C MET A 317 -38.25 -25.98 -35.76
N ASN A 318 -39.37 -26.46 -35.15
CA ASN A 318 -39.59 -26.53 -33.67
C ASN A 318 -40.24 -27.87 -33.15
N PRO A 319 -40.51 -28.06 -31.82
CA PRO A 319 -40.71 -29.38 -31.15
C PRO A 319 -42.15 -29.76 -30.71
N PRO A 320 -42.33 -30.98 -30.12
CA PRO A 320 -43.08 -31.26 -28.86
C PRO A 320 -42.42 -32.37 -27.98
N ALA A 321 -42.90 -32.86 -26.80
CA ALA A 321 -43.65 -32.37 -25.61
C ALA A 321 -43.73 -33.49 -24.50
N ASP A 322 -44.37 -33.22 -23.34
CA ASP A 322 -45.07 -34.17 -22.40
C ASP A 322 -44.27 -35.21 -21.53
N LEU A 323 -44.68 -35.69 -20.31
CA LEU A 323 -45.85 -35.46 -19.40
C LEU A 323 -45.62 -36.00 -17.93
N ASN A 324 -46.38 -35.49 -16.92
CA ASN A 324 -46.68 -35.99 -15.53
C ASN A 324 -45.55 -36.22 -14.48
N ILE A 325 -45.60 -35.92 -13.16
CA ILE A 325 -46.59 -35.63 -12.06
C ILE A 325 -46.88 -36.82 -11.08
N GLN A 326 -46.51 -36.68 -9.78
CA GLN A 326 -47.33 -36.91 -8.55
C GLN A 326 -46.52 -36.71 -7.22
N ALA A 327 -47.19 -36.51 -6.06
CA ALA A 327 -46.55 -36.18 -4.76
C ALA A 327 -47.40 -36.52 -3.49
N ALA A 328 -46.72 -36.68 -2.33
CA ALA A 328 -47.21 -36.69 -0.92
C ALA A 328 -45.97 -36.54 0.01
N ARG A 329 -45.87 -35.77 1.11
CA ARG A 329 -46.68 -35.39 2.30
C ARG A 329 -46.30 -36.13 3.61
N GLU A 330 -46.07 -35.30 4.64
CA GLU A 330 -45.72 -35.48 6.08
C GLU A 330 -46.83 -36.19 6.93
N PRO A 331 -46.72 -36.48 8.28
CA PRO A 331 -46.08 -35.63 9.33
C PRO A 331 -45.57 -36.27 10.69
N ASP A 332 -45.25 -35.36 11.64
CA ASP A 332 -45.37 -35.41 13.13
C ASP A 332 -44.24 -35.89 14.10
N GLU A 333 -44.19 -35.19 15.25
CA GLU A 333 -43.37 -35.35 16.50
C GLU A 333 -44.28 -35.94 17.65
N PRO A 334 -44.04 -35.95 19.01
CA PRO A 334 -43.16 -35.11 19.88
C PRO A 334 -42.54 -35.72 21.21
N ASP A 335 -41.86 -34.86 22.00
CA ASP A 335 -41.89 -34.66 23.49
C ASP A 335 -41.10 -35.49 24.57
N GLU A 336 -41.11 -34.89 25.80
CA GLU A 336 -40.59 -35.26 27.15
C GLU A 336 -39.07 -35.05 27.46
N GLN A 337 -38.59 -34.26 28.46
CA GLN A 337 -38.81 -34.12 29.93
C GLN A 337 -38.01 -35.15 30.80
N SER A 338 -37.43 -34.88 31.99
CA SER A 338 -37.30 -33.68 32.89
C SER A 338 -36.17 -33.86 33.97
N GLU A 339 -36.15 -32.99 35.02
CA GLU A 339 -35.55 -33.13 36.38
C GLU A 339 -34.23 -32.39 36.81
N TRP A 340 -34.25 -31.94 38.09
CA TRP A 340 -33.32 -31.18 38.97
C TRP A 340 -33.75 -31.51 40.45
N PRO A 341 -33.02 -31.20 41.57
CA PRO A 341 -31.60 -30.89 41.79
C PRO A 341 -30.95 -31.46 43.11
N SER A 342 -29.69 -31.09 43.36
CA SER A 342 -29.09 -30.71 44.68
C SER A 342 -28.46 -31.72 45.67
N SER A 343 -27.26 -31.35 46.16
CA SER A 343 -26.91 -31.06 47.59
C SER A 343 -25.60 -31.70 48.16
N GLN A 344 -25.08 -31.07 49.24
CA GLN A 344 -24.06 -31.52 50.22
C GLN A 344 -22.56 -31.61 49.80
N LEU A 345 -21.55 -31.34 50.66
CA LEU A 345 -21.45 -30.53 51.90
C LEU A 345 -19.96 -30.31 52.32
N GLU A 346 -19.61 -29.13 52.87
CA GLU A 346 -18.41 -28.84 53.74
C GLU A 346 -16.98 -29.10 53.18
N SER A 347 -15.87 -28.60 53.75
CA SER A 347 -15.63 -27.87 55.03
C SER A 347 -14.64 -26.69 54.90
N SER A 348 -14.60 -25.83 55.94
CA SER A 348 -13.84 -24.57 56.03
C SER A 348 -12.39 -24.70 56.56
N LEU A 349 -11.53 -23.71 56.26
CA LEU A 349 -10.60 -23.11 57.25
C LEU A 349 -9.98 -21.79 56.75
N ASP A 350 -10.14 -20.71 57.52
CA ASP A 350 -9.50 -19.42 57.25
C ASP A 350 -8.06 -19.34 57.76
N ARG A 351 -7.19 -18.68 56.99
CA ARG A 351 -6.10 -17.84 57.50
C ARG A 351 -5.87 -16.65 56.58
N GLN A 352 -6.01 -15.45 57.14
CA GLN A 352 -5.46 -14.24 56.54
C GLN A 352 -3.94 -14.20 56.75
N SER A 353 -3.22 -13.75 55.74
CA SER A 353 -1.85 -13.23 55.85
C SER A 353 -1.71 -12.09 54.86
N GLU A 354 -1.30 -10.93 55.36
CA GLU A 354 -1.05 -9.72 54.56
C GLU A 354 0.29 -9.89 53.80
N ASP A 355 0.29 -9.64 52.49
CA ASP A 355 1.48 -9.57 51.63
C ASP A 355 1.18 -8.65 50.44
N GLU A 356 1.17 -7.33 50.69
CA GLU A 356 1.43 -6.31 49.67
C GLU A 356 2.96 -6.06 49.64
N ASP A 357 3.65 -5.75 48.55
CA ASP A 357 3.22 -5.05 47.33
C ASP A 357 3.87 -5.60 46.02
N ASP A 358 4.72 -6.63 46.12
CA ASP A 358 5.62 -7.19 45.06
C ASP A 358 4.90 -7.90 43.89
N GLY A 359 3.60 -7.65 43.71
CA GLY A 359 2.73 -8.35 42.75
C GLY A 359 2.29 -7.52 41.53
N ARG A 360 2.41 -6.18 41.57
CA ARG A 360 1.81 -5.30 40.54
C ARG A 360 2.48 -5.46 39.18
N ASP A 361 3.81 -5.32 39.12
CA ASP A 361 4.54 -5.31 37.84
C ASP A 361 4.37 -6.61 37.06
N THR A 362 4.40 -7.77 37.72
CA THR A 362 4.20 -9.06 37.01
C THR A 362 2.76 -9.23 36.51
N VAL A 363 1.76 -8.65 37.18
CA VAL A 363 0.35 -8.67 36.74
C VAL A 363 0.12 -7.67 35.61
N GLN A 364 0.73 -6.49 35.67
CA GLN A 364 0.63 -5.45 34.64
C GLN A 364 1.34 -5.87 33.35
N LEU A 365 2.54 -6.46 33.46
CA LEU A 365 3.26 -7.11 32.36
C LEU A 365 2.42 -8.26 31.76
N LYS A 366 1.78 -9.10 32.61
CA LYS A 366 0.88 -10.17 32.17
C LYS A 366 -0.35 -9.65 31.42
N GLY A 367 -0.89 -8.50 31.80
CA GLY A 367 -1.92 -7.80 31.04
C GLY A 367 -1.41 -7.40 29.64
N HIS A 368 -0.33 -6.63 29.58
CA HIS A 368 0.16 -6.05 28.33
C HIS A 368 0.54 -7.10 27.25
N PHE A 369 1.22 -8.19 27.65
CA PHE A 369 1.60 -9.26 26.72
C PHE A 369 0.42 -10.17 26.28
N THR A 370 -0.76 -10.03 26.90
CA THR A 370 -1.96 -10.80 26.53
C THR A 370 -3.02 -9.98 25.81
N SER A 371 -3.03 -8.65 25.97
CA SER A 371 -3.87 -7.72 25.20
C SER A 371 -3.29 -7.33 23.85
N SER A 372 -1.95 -7.26 23.72
CA SER A 372 -1.27 -6.94 22.46
C SER A 372 -1.48 -8.02 21.39
N ASP A 373 -1.79 -7.63 20.15
CA ASP A 373 -1.62 -8.49 18.98
C ASP A 373 -0.13 -8.60 18.61
N LEU A 374 0.31 -9.71 17.99
CA LEU A 374 1.67 -9.89 17.47
C LEU A 374 1.58 -10.30 15.99
N LEU A 375 1.21 -9.33 15.15
CA LEU A 375 0.92 -9.53 13.73
C LEU A 375 2.19 -9.45 12.88
N ASN A 376 3.15 -8.60 13.24
CA ASN A 376 4.33 -8.31 12.43
C ASN A 376 5.61 -8.06 13.26
N PRO A 377 6.80 -8.05 12.63
CA PRO A 377 8.08 -7.71 13.27
C PRO A 377 8.19 -6.33 13.92
N SER A 378 7.47 -5.29 13.50
CA SER A 378 7.41 -4.03 14.25
C SER A 378 6.75 -4.23 15.61
N ASP A 379 5.60 -4.92 15.67
CA ASP A 379 4.94 -5.23 16.96
C ASP A 379 5.89 -5.99 17.91
N ALA A 380 6.79 -6.83 17.36
CA ALA A 380 7.81 -7.54 18.14
C ALA A 380 8.92 -6.62 18.67
N LEU A 381 9.28 -5.56 17.93
CA LEU A 381 10.20 -4.52 18.38
C LEU A 381 9.55 -3.58 19.40
N ASP A 382 8.28 -3.22 19.20
CA ASP A 382 7.51 -2.39 20.13
C ASP A 382 7.39 -3.09 21.49
N LEU A 383 7.09 -4.39 21.51
CA LEU A 383 7.10 -5.22 22.74
C LEU A 383 8.48 -5.33 23.41
N LEU A 384 9.57 -5.14 22.67
CA LEU A 384 10.93 -5.12 23.21
C LEU A 384 11.32 -3.75 23.76
N ALA A 385 10.87 -2.65 23.15
CA ALA A 385 11.08 -1.29 23.64
C ALA A 385 10.39 -1.08 25.00
N HIS A 386 9.10 -1.41 25.10
CA HIS A 386 8.33 -1.32 26.36
C HIS A 386 8.95 -2.13 27.53
N VAL A 387 9.75 -3.16 27.23
CA VAL A 387 10.45 -3.97 28.24
C VAL A 387 11.77 -3.33 28.69
N ALA A 388 12.42 -2.56 27.82
CA ALA A 388 13.64 -1.81 28.10
C ALA A 388 13.36 -0.51 28.88
N ASP A 389 12.29 0.21 28.54
CA ASP A 389 11.88 1.43 29.24
C ASP A 389 11.51 1.16 30.72
N MET A 390 11.06 -0.07 31.01
CA MET A 390 10.75 -0.56 32.36
C MET A 390 11.99 -1.11 33.11
N ASP A 391 13.21 -0.60 32.84
CA ASP A 391 14.46 -1.04 33.49
C ASP A 391 15.48 0.12 33.65
N PRO A 392 15.37 0.97 34.69
CA PRO A 392 16.14 2.21 34.78
C PRO A 392 17.61 2.05 35.19
N GLU A 393 18.07 0.87 35.63
CA GLU A 393 19.39 0.72 36.28
C GLU A 393 20.62 0.82 35.36
N GLU A 394 20.47 0.79 34.02
CA GLU A 394 21.59 0.98 33.07
C GLU A 394 21.60 2.35 32.36
N HIS A 395 21.13 3.41 33.03
CA HIS A 395 21.46 4.79 32.65
C HIS A 395 22.93 5.12 33.02
N ASN A 396 23.86 4.64 32.21
CA ASN A 396 25.28 5.04 32.30
C ASN A 396 25.41 6.57 32.20
N GLN A 397 26.08 7.18 33.18
CA GLN A 397 26.45 8.58 33.13
C GLN A 397 27.36 8.85 31.93
N PRO A 398 27.29 10.03 31.28
CA PRO A 398 28.23 10.39 30.23
C PRO A 398 29.65 10.42 30.80
N GLN A 399 30.52 9.52 30.34
CA GLN A 399 31.95 9.72 30.51
C GLN A 399 32.41 10.75 29.49
N GLU A 400 32.78 11.93 29.97
CA GLU A 400 33.49 12.92 29.17
C GLU A 400 34.81 12.30 28.67
N ALA A 401 34.90 12.05 27.36
CA ALA A 401 36.18 11.71 26.74
C ALA A 401 37.09 12.96 26.75
N PRO A 402 38.42 12.80 26.92
CA PRO A 402 39.33 13.96 26.90
C PRO A 402 39.27 14.69 25.56
N ASP A 403 39.02 16.00 25.61
CA ASP A 403 38.98 16.88 24.44
C ASP A 403 40.41 17.20 23.97
N GLU A 404 41.06 16.23 23.30
CA GLU A 404 42.36 16.42 22.66
C GLU A 404 42.19 17.32 21.42
N MET A 405 42.28 18.63 21.68
CA MET A 405 42.11 19.72 20.72
C MET A 405 43.23 19.77 19.65
N GLU A 406 43.22 18.83 18.71
CA GLU A 406 44.13 18.82 17.56
C GLU A 406 43.92 20.06 16.67
N ASN A 407 44.97 20.88 16.53
CA ASN A 407 44.94 22.05 15.67
C ASN A 407 44.96 21.63 14.18
N PRO A 408 44.19 22.30 13.29
CA PRO A 408 44.15 22.01 11.85
C PRO A 408 45.47 22.42 11.16
N THR A 409 46.49 21.58 11.27
CA THR A 409 47.86 21.92 10.92
C THR A 409 48.16 21.62 9.45
N ARG A 410 47.96 22.62 8.59
CA ARG A 410 48.51 22.75 7.22
C ARG A 410 48.34 21.52 6.29
N ILE A 411 47.27 21.53 5.50
CA ILE A 411 47.23 20.74 4.26
C ILE A 411 48.31 21.28 3.30
N THR A 412 49.39 20.54 3.10
CA THR A 412 50.33 20.74 1.99
C THR A 412 49.78 20.04 0.74
N ASN A 413 49.49 20.77 -0.33
CA ASN A 413 49.08 20.18 -1.61
C ASN A 413 50.16 19.24 -2.20
N PRO A 414 49.83 17.98 -2.50
CA PRO A 414 50.39 17.26 -3.64
C PRO A 414 49.63 17.67 -4.91
N ALA A 415 50.26 17.54 -6.09
CA ALA A 415 49.67 18.01 -7.34
C ALA A 415 48.90 16.90 -8.10
N GLN A 416 47.78 17.31 -8.73
CA GLN A 416 47.21 16.77 -9.97
C GLN A 416 46.89 15.27 -10.04
N GLY A 417 45.66 14.93 -9.64
CA GLY A 417 44.90 13.79 -10.16
C GLY A 417 43.42 14.16 -10.22
N ILE A 418 42.80 14.22 -11.41
CA ILE A 418 41.43 14.71 -11.55
C ILE A 418 40.45 13.56 -11.27
N CYS A 419 39.81 13.60 -10.10
CA CYS A 419 38.62 12.81 -9.76
C CYS A 419 37.67 13.69 -8.94
N HIS A 420 36.45 13.91 -9.41
CA HIS A 420 35.49 14.82 -8.76
C HIS A 420 34.68 14.17 -7.62
N TYR A 421 35.04 12.96 -7.18
CA TYR A 421 34.31 12.18 -6.18
C TYR A 421 34.74 12.53 -4.74
N PRO A 422 33.88 13.13 -3.89
CA PRO A 422 34.32 13.73 -2.64
C PRO A 422 35.01 12.79 -1.64
N PRO A 423 34.58 11.53 -1.41
CA PRO A 423 35.31 10.61 -0.52
C PRO A 423 36.76 10.31 -0.95
N ILE A 424 37.06 10.37 -2.25
CA ILE A 424 38.43 10.24 -2.77
C ILE A 424 39.15 11.59 -2.75
N ALA A 425 38.48 12.67 -3.14
CA ALA A 425 39.05 14.02 -3.15
C ALA A 425 39.37 14.56 -1.73
N SER A 426 38.72 14.05 -0.68
CA SER A 426 39.04 14.34 0.72
C SER A 426 40.18 13.47 1.28
N GLY A 427 40.71 12.51 0.51
CA GLY A 427 41.70 11.55 0.99
C GLY A 427 41.16 10.49 1.96
N ALA A 428 39.83 10.37 2.12
CA ALA A 428 39.22 9.37 3.01
C ALA A 428 39.14 7.98 2.37
N LEU A 429 39.43 7.86 1.08
CA LEU A 429 39.45 6.61 0.32
C LEU A 429 40.40 6.72 -0.88
N THR A 430 41.24 5.71 -1.12
CA THR A 430 42.01 5.58 -2.38
C THR A 430 41.24 4.77 -3.43
N LEU A 431 41.61 4.90 -4.71
CA LEU A 431 41.04 4.08 -5.80
C LEU A 431 41.30 2.57 -5.61
N SER A 432 42.42 2.20 -4.99
CA SER A 432 42.75 0.82 -4.62
C SER A 432 41.80 0.27 -3.54
N GLU A 433 41.50 1.06 -2.51
CA GLU A 433 40.58 0.65 -1.43
C GLU A 433 39.13 0.62 -1.93
N ALA A 434 38.76 1.55 -2.81
CA ALA A 434 37.48 1.48 -3.53
C ALA A 434 37.33 0.16 -4.30
N SER A 435 38.36 -0.26 -5.05
CA SER A 435 38.37 -1.54 -5.77
C SER A 435 38.15 -2.73 -4.84
N PHE A 436 38.88 -2.76 -3.71
CA PHE A 436 38.78 -3.81 -2.71
C PHE A 436 37.38 -3.86 -2.06
N LEU A 437 36.80 -2.72 -1.73
CA LEU A 437 35.46 -2.63 -1.13
C LEU A 437 34.34 -3.02 -2.10
N ILE A 438 34.49 -2.74 -3.39
CA ILE A 438 33.55 -3.19 -4.44
C ILE A 438 33.59 -4.72 -4.58
N GLU A 439 34.79 -5.32 -4.60
CA GLU A 439 34.94 -6.79 -4.59
C GLU A 439 34.41 -7.40 -3.27
N HIS A 440 34.66 -6.75 -2.13
CA HIS A 440 34.12 -7.17 -0.84
C HIS A 440 32.59 -7.14 -0.81
N TYR A 441 31.97 -6.12 -1.40
CA TYR A 441 30.52 -6.04 -1.57
C TYR A 441 29.99 -7.17 -2.45
N HIS A 442 30.59 -7.40 -3.61
CA HIS A 442 30.21 -8.45 -4.55
C HIS A 442 30.23 -9.84 -3.88
N ASN A 443 31.32 -10.17 -3.20
CA ASN A 443 31.56 -11.51 -2.68
C ASN A 443 30.77 -11.83 -1.39
N ASN A 444 30.27 -10.81 -0.66
CA ASN A 444 29.62 -11.01 0.64
C ASN A 444 28.18 -10.47 0.72
N PHE A 445 27.89 -9.28 0.17
CA PHE A 445 26.59 -8.61 0.30
C PHE A 445 25.68 -8.89 -0.91
N HIS A 446 26.18 -8.72 -2.14
CA HIS A 446 25.40 -8.85 -3.38
C HIS A 446 24.71 -10.21 -3.51
N LEU A 447 25.32 -11.27 -2.96
CA LEU A 447 24.76 -12.63 -2.92
C LEU A 447 23.38 -12.73 -2.25
N PHE A 448 23.05 -11.84 -1.31
CA PHE A 448 21.77 -11.83 -0.59
C PHE A 448 20.70 -10.96 -1.26
N PHE A 449 21.10 -9.98 -2.07
CA PHE A 449 20.20 -9.09 -2.79
C PHE A 449 20.81 -8.65 -4.13
N PRO A 450 20.79 -9.52 -5.16
CA PRO A 450 21.61 -9.34 -6.35
C PRO A 450 20.98 -8.36 -7.35
N ILE A 451 21.07 -7.07 -7.05
CA ILE A 451 20.45 -6.00 -7.86
C ILE A 451 21.44 -4.97 -8.43
N ALA A 452 22.66 -4.88 -7.90
CA ALA A 452 23.72 -4.05 -8.49
C ALA A 452 24.11 -4.58 -9.88
N TYR A 453 24.52 -3.69 -10.78
CA TYR A 453 24.73 -3.97 -12.21
C TYR A 453 26.13 -4.51 -12.54
N SER A 454 26.23 -5.38 -13.56
CA SER A 454 27.44 -6.12 -13.99
C SER A 454 28.69 -5.25 -14.05
N ALA A 455 28.62 -4.18 -14.85
CA ALA A 455 29.77 -3.33 -15.21
C ALA A 455 30.35 -2.50 -14.05
N ILE A 456 29.78 -2.61 -12.83
CA ILE A 456 30.32 -2.00 -11.62
C ILE A 456 31.34 -2.95 -10.95
N PHE A 457 31.24 -4.25 -11.20
CA PHE A 457 32.15 -5.28 -10.71
C PHE A 457 33.28 -5.62 -11.70
N ASP A 458 33.13 -5.24 -12.97
CA ASP A 458 34.22 -5.31 -13.95
C ASP A 458 35.30 -4.27 -13.60
N CYS A 459 36.52 -4.72 -13.28
CA CYS A 459 37.64 -3.90 -12.79
C CYS A 459 38.30 -3.00 -13.87
N GLY A 460 37.49 -2.20 -14.57
CA GLY A 460 37.93 -1.16 -15.49
C GLY A 460 38.35 0.13 -14.77
N SER A 461 38.18 1.28 -15.44
CA SER A 461 38.43 2.58 -14.83
C SER A 461 37.36 2.88 -13.76
N ILE A 462 37.69 2.65 -12.48
CA ILE A 462 36.77 2.92 -11.36
C ILE A 462 36.29 4.37 -11.37
N SER A 463 37.13 5.33 -11.80
CA SER A 463 36.73 6.73 -12.01
C SER A 463 35.60 6.88 -13.03
N GLU A 464 35.61 6.12 -14.12
CA GLU A 464 34.55 6.13 -15.14
C GLU A 464 33.26 5.50 -14.60
N SER A 465 33.36 4.42 -13.81
CA SER A 465 32.19 3.82 -13.14
C SER A 465 31.59 4.75 -12.08
N ILE A 466 32.42 5.51 -11.36
CA ILE A 466 31.99 6.55 -10.41
C ILE A 466 31.28 7.70 -11.13
N GLU A 467 31.80 8.18 -12.28
CA GLU A 467 31.18 9.27 -13.03
C GLU A 467 29.85 8.87 -13.68
N ASN A 468 29.73 7.61 -14.15
CA ASN A 468 28.51 7.11 -14.78
C ASN A 468 27.41 6.71 -13.78
N GLU A 469 27.75 6.08 -12.65
CA GLU A 469 26.80 5.53 -11.67
C GLU A 469 27.07 5.97 -10.21
N PRO A 470 27.21 7.28 -9.94
CA PRO A 470 27.67 7.78 -8.63
C PRO A 470 26.80 7.34 -7.46
N TYR A 471 25.47 7.33 -7.64
CA TYR A 471 24.51 6.91 -6.62
C TYR A 471 24.72 5.46 -6.17
N LEU A 472 24.94 4.56 -7.12
CA LEU A 472 25.09 3.13 -6.87
C LEU A 472 26.48 2.82 -6.32
N MET A 473 27.52 3.49 -6.83
CA MET A 473 28.87 3.34 -6.30
C MET A 473 28.98 3.84 -4.85
N THR A 474 28.40 5.00 -4.51
CA THR A 474 28.38 5.47 -3.12
C THR A 474 27.57 4.54 -2.21
N ALA A 475 26.40 4.06 -2.64
CA ALA A 475 25.62 3.11 -1.84
C ALA A 475 26.37 1.80 -1.56
N ILE A 476 27.07 1.26 -2.56
CA ILE A 476 27.92 0.07 -2.42
C ILE A 476 29.05 0.32 -1.41
N LEU A 477 29.78 1.44 -1.54
CA LEU A 477 30.88 1.78 -0.63
C LEU A 477 30.41 2.06 0.80
N THR A 478 29.28 2.74 1.00
CA THR A 478 28.67 2.96 2.32
C THR A 478 28.29 1.63 2.98
N VAL A 479 27.69 0.69 2.24
CA VAL A 479 27.31 -0.64 2.80
C VAL A 479 28.55 -1.50 3.07
N ALA A 480 29.56 -1.49 2.18
CA ALA A 480 30.78 -2.28 2.33
C ALA A 480 31.64 -1.88 3.54
N THR A 481 31.55 -0.63 3.98
CA THR A 481 32.37 -0.05 5.07
C THR A 481 31.69 -0.03 6.44
N LYS A 482 30.40 -0.42 6.54
CA LYS A 482 29.56 -0.16 7.72
C LYS A 482 29.94 -0.94 9.00
N ASP A 483 30.44 -2.18 8.86
CA ASP A 483 30.58 -3.14 9.99
C ASP A 483 31.99 -3.17 10.60
N ASP A 484 32.98 -2.64 9.88
CA ASP A 484 34.41 -2.81 10.19
C ASP A 484 35.03 -1.46 10.64
N PRO A 485 35.41 -1.31 11.93
CA PRO A 485 35.92 -0.06 12.47
C PRO A 485 37.13 0.54 11.74
N SER A 486 37.95 -0.26 11.04
CA SER A 486 39.09 0.28 10.28
C SER A 486 38.67 1.21 9.15
N TRP A 487 37.45 1.05 8.64
CA TRP A 487 36.89 1.88 7.56
C TRP A 487 36.02 3.02 8.07
N SER A 488 35.95 3.28 9.37
CA SER A 488 35.10 4.32 9.98
C SER A 488 35.23 5.71 9.32
N ILE A 489 36.45 6.14 8.99
CA ILE A 489 36.71 7.41 8.28
C ILE A 489 36.10 7.39 6.87
N ALA A 490 36.33 6.29 6.12
CA ALA A 490 35.78 6.10 4.78
C ALA A 490 34.25 5.96 4.78
N HIS A 491 33.69 5.28 5.79
CA HIS A 491 32.26 5.11 6.00
C HIS A 491 31.59 6.47 6.24
N ASN A 492 32.11 7.27 7.17
CA ASN A 492 31.57 8.61 7.47
C ASN A 492 31.64 9.55 6.26
N ALA A 493 32.70 9.46 5.45
CA ALA A 493 32.82 10.21 4.20
C ALA A 493 31.80 9.75 3.13
N CYS A 494 31.60 8.44 2.97
CA CYS A 494 30.63 7.90 2.01
C CYS A 494 29.18 8.13 2.46
N ALA A 495 28.87 7.99 3.75
CA ALA A 495 27.55 8.25 4.34
C ALA A 495 27.12 9.70 4.14
N ARG A 496 27.94 10.68 4.57
CA ARG A 496 27.67 12.12 4.38
C ARG A 496 27.50 12.50 2.91
N TYR A 497 28.28 11.89 2.01
CA TYR A 497 28.09 12.10 0.57
C TYR A 497 26.78 11.46 0.06
N MET A 498 26.40 10.28 0.57
CA MET A 498 25.14 9.61 0.21
C MET A 498 23.93 10.39 0.68
N GLU A 499 23.93 10.97 1.90
CA GLU A 499 22.89 11.86 2.41
C GLU A 499 22.68 13.08 1.51
N SER A 500 23.79 13.69 1.05
CA SER A 500 23.77 14.76 0.06
C SER A 500 23.20 14.30 -1.28
N GLN A 501 23.57 13.10 -1.76
CA GLN A 501 22.99 12.52 -2.97
C GLN A 501 21.50 12.19 -2.83
N ILE A 502 21.03 11.66 -1.71
CA ILE A 502 19.61 11.35 -1.45
C ILE A 502 18.80 12.64 -1.39
N SER A 503 19.29 13.66 -0.69
CA SER A 503 18.67 14.99 -0.66
C SER A 503 18.55 15.58 -2.07
N LYS A 504 19.61 15.44 -2.89
CA LYS A 504 19.61 15.82 -4.30
C LYS A 504 18.65 14.96 -5.14
N LEU A 505 18.53 13.65 -4.91
CA LEU A 505 17.56 12.77 -5.59
C LEU A 505 16.13 13.22 -5.34
N ILE A 506 15.78 13.50 -4.08
CA ILE A 506 14.45 13.94 -3.67
C ILE A 506 14.10 15.30 -4.29
N TYR A 507 15.04 16.25 -4.29
CA TYR A 507 14.82 17.58 -4.87
C TYR A 507 14.82 17.61 -6.40
N THR A 508 15.70 16.86 -7.06
CA THR A 508 15.88 16.90 -8.54
C THR A 508 15.08 15.85 -9.30
N GLY A 509 14.58 14.79 -8.65
CA GLY A 509 13.86 13.69 -9.28
C GLY A 509 14.68 12.88 -10.29
N SER A 510 16.00 12.75 -10.07
CA SER A 510 16.94 12.13 -11.02
C SER A 510 16.52 10.72 -11.45
N THR A 511 16.66 10.42 -12.74
CA THR A 511 16.01 9.28 -13.42
C THR A 511 16.97 8.18 -13.87
N THR A 512 18.05 7.92 -13.13
CA THR A 512 18.95 6.78 -13.41
C THR A 512 18.49 5.50 -12.74
N VAL A 513 18.72 4.35 -13.38
CA VAL A 513 18.36 3.03 -12.80
C VAL A 513 19.23 2.77 -11.56
N GLY A 514 20.49 3.19 -11.58
CA GLY A 514 21.40 3.12 -10.43
C GLY A 514 20.93 3.90 -9.21
N ALA A 515 20.15 4.98 -9.35
CA ALA A 515 19.55 5.66 -8.20
C ALA A 515 18.45 4.81 -7.53
N VAL A 516 17.69 4.03 -8.30
CA VAL A 516 16.70 3.08 -7.76
C VAL A 516 17.42 1.90 -7.10
N GLU A 517 18.44 1.34 -7.76
CA GLU A 517 19.25 0.25 -7.22
C GLU A 517 19.98 0.66 -5.92
N ALA A 518 20.54 1.86 -5.86
CA ALA A 518 21.19 2.44 -4.68
C ALA A 518 20.24 2.54 -3.47
N LEU A 519 19.05 3.10 -3.67
CA LEU A 519 18.06 3.26 -2.60
C LEU A 519 17.54 1.91 -2.08
N LEU A 520 17.40 0.91 -2.97
CA LEU A 520 17.00 -0.44 -2.59
C LEU A 520 18.12 -1.18 -1.82
N ILE A 521 19.39 -1.02 -2.21
CA ILE A 521 20.54 -1.54 -1.45
C ILE A 521 20.56 -0.93 -0.04
N LEU A 522 20.45 0.40 0.06
CA LEU A 522 20.42 1.10 1.35
C LEU A 522 19.19 0.74 2.20
N ALA A 523 18.08 0.30 1.61
CA ALA A 523 16.91 -0.17 2.37
C ALA A 523 17.04 -1.61 2.90
N GLU A 524 17.91 -2.45 2.31
CA GLU A 524 18.19 -3.80 2.82
C GLU A 524 19.29 -3.78 3.90
N TRP A 525 20.20 -2.79 3.84
CA TRP A 525 21.22 -2.54 4.84
C TRP A 525 21.21 -1.05 5.26
N ALA A 526 20.18 -0.67 6.03
CA ALA A 526 19.97 0.71 6.51
C ALA A 526 21.26 1.32 7.11
N PRO A 527 21.73 2.49 6.61
CA PRO A 527 22.85 3.20 7.22
C PRO A 527 22.46 3.68 8.61
N GLN A 528 23.40 3.61 9.57
CA GLN A 528 23.16 4.12 10.92
C GLN A 528 23.24 5.66 10.91
N PRO A 529 22.32 6.38 11.59
CA PRO A 529 22.45 7.83 11.81
C PRO A 529 23.77 8.15 12.51
N LEU A 530 24.50 9.15 12.01
CA LEU A 530 25.86 9.44 12.44
C LEU A 530 26.00 10.02 13.87
N GLU A 531 24.91 10.58 14.44
CA GLU A 531 24.99 11.50 15.59
C GLU A 531 23.91 11.25 16.67
N GLU A 532 23.25 10.09 16.73
CA GLU A 532 22.27 9.75 17.78
C GLU A 532 22.72 8.66 18.76
N ASN A 533 22.46 8.86 20.06
CA ASN A 533 22.34 7.78 21.04
C ASN A 533 21.07 6.97 20.77
N LEU A 534 21.16 5.98 19.87
CA LEU A 534 20.02 5.20 19.39
C LEU A 534 19.38 4.35 20.51
N MET A 535 18.19 4.76 20.96
CA MET A 535 17.34 3.98 21.88
C MET A 535 17.14 2.54 21.39
N ILE A 536 17.11 1.59 22.34
CA ILE A 536 17.32 0.17 22.06
C ILE A 536 16.06 -0.47 21.46
N GLY A 537 16.06 -0.67 20.14
CA GLY A 537 15.08 -1.52 19.46
C GLY A 537 13.83 -0.80 18.94
N CYS A 538 13.75 0.54 18.99
CA CYS A 538 12.58 1.35 18.61
C CYS A 538 12.24 1.39 17.09
N GLY A 539 12.65 0.40 16.29
CA GLY A 539 12.25 0.24 14.88
C GLY A 539 12.69 1.32 13.88
N LYS A 540 13.44 2.36 14.29
CA LYS A 540 13.87 3.49 13.45
C LYS A 540 14.50 3.04 12.11
N GLU A 541 15.25 1.94 12.10
CA GLU A 541 15.94 1.44 10.91
C GLU A 541 14.99 0.90 9.84
N ASP A 542 13.91 0.22 10.25
CA ASP A 542 12.92 -0.33 9.32
C ASP A 542 11.98 0.79 8.81
N GLN A 543 11.71 1.81 9.64
CA GLN A 543 11.07 3.06 9.19
C GLN A 543 11.92 3.79 8.13
N GLY A 544 13.24 3.91 8.35
CA GLY A 544 14.18 4.47 7.36
C GLY A 544 14.21 3.66 6.06
N SER A 545 14.25 2.33 6.18
CA SER A 545 14.17 1.39 5.05
C SER A 545 12.86 1.56 4.25
N TRP A 546 11.73 1.80 4.94
CA TRP A 546 10.46 2.13 4.31
C TRP A 546 10.55 3.44 3.53
N MET A 547 11.05 4.53 4.13
CA MET A 547 11.21 5.80 3.42
C MET A 547 12.08 5.65 2.14
N LEU A 548 13.20 4.92 2.23
CA LEU A 548 14.08 4.64 1.09
C LEU A 548 13.40 3.84 -0.03
N VAL A 549 12.69 2.75 0.30
CA VAL A 549 11.87 1.97 -0.66
C VAL A 549 10.81 2.88 -1.30
N GLY A 550 10.18 3.75 -0.52
CA GLY A 550 9.19 4.70 -1.00
C GLY A 550 9.75 5.71 -2.01
N VAL A 551 10.97 6.20 -1.81
CA VAL A 551 11.65 7.06 -2.80
C VAL A 551 12.04 6.24 -4.04
N ALA A 552 12.57 5.02 -3.86
CA ALA A 552 12.94 4.12 -4.96
C ALA A 552 11.75 3.83 -5.90
N ILE A 553 10.57 3.52 -5.34
CA ILE A 553 9.33 3.29 -6.11
C ILE A 553 8.90 4.55 -6.88
N ARG A 554 9.00 5.74 -6.28
CA ARG A 554 8.67 7.01 -6.94
C ARG A 554 9.61 7.29 -8.12
N LEU A 555 10.92 7.08 -7.95
CA LEU A 555 11.90 7.19 -9.03
C LEU A 555 11.71 6.11 -10.11
N ALA A 556 11.28 4.90 -9.74
CA ALA A 556 10.97 3.82 -10.67
C ALA A 556 9.77 4.16 -11.58
N TYR A 557 8.69 4.75 -11.05
CA TYR A 557 7.57 5.23 -11.86
C TYR A 557 7.96 6.39 -12.79
N LEU A 558 8.75 7.35 -12.31
CA LEU A 558 9.28 8.42 -13.17
C LEU A 558 10.08 7.86 -14.35
N GLN A 559 10.82 6.77 -14.12
CA GLN A 559 11.56 6.02 -15.14
C GLN A 559 10.73 5.01 -15.95
N ASN A 560 9.43 4.88 -15.67
CA ASN A 560 8.50 3.94 -16.29
C ASN A 560 8.97 2.47 -16.19
N LEU A 561 9.59 2.08 -15.06
CA LEU A 561 10.16 0.74 -14.88
C LEU A 561 9.08 -0.35 -14.79
N GLU A 562 7.86 -0.01 -14.37
CA GLU A 562 6.73 -0.93 -14.25
C GLU A 562 6.33 -1.57 -15.60
N GLN A 563 6.60 -0.90 -16.71
CA GLN A 563 6.32 -1.40 -18.06
C GLN A 563 7.19 -2.62 -18.42
N THR A 564 8.30 -2.84 -17.72
CA THR A 564 9.14 -4.04 -17.91
C THR A 564 8.43 -5.33 -17.48
N GLY A 565 7.48 -5.25 -16.53
CA GLY A 565 6.63 -6.37 -16.11
C GLY A 565 5.57 -6.75 -17.14
N LEU A 566 5.14 -5.81 -17.99
CA LEU A 566 4.19 -6.04 -19.09
C LEU A 566 4.85 -6.57 -20.38
N THR A 567 6.17 -6.53 -20.48
CA THR A 567 6.89 -6.75 -21.74
C THR A 567 7.17 -8.24 -21.95
N GLN A 568 6.40 -8.89 -22.84
CA GLN A 568 6.69 -10.26 -23.27
C GLN A 568 8.01 -10.37 -24.05
N ARG A 569 8.58 -11.58 -24.05
CA ARG A 569 9.95 -11.90 -24.52
C ARG A 569 10.14 -11.64 -26.03
N ALA A 570 10.79 -10.53 -26.37
CA ALA A 570 11.37 -10.32 -27.69
C ALA A 570 12.74 -11.03 -27.80
N VAL A 571 13.11 -11.50 -28.99
CA VAL A 571 14.43 -12.09 -29.26
C VAL A 571 15.48 -10.97 -29.25
N GLY A 572 16.53 -11.12 -28.43
CA GLY A 572 17.58 -10.10 -28.27
C GLY A 572 17.22 -9.03 -27.23
N THR A 573 16.87 -9.43 -26.02
CA THR A 573 16.67 -8.51 -24.88
C THR A 573 17.95 -7.71 -24.59
N SER A 574 17.87 -6.39 -24.76
CA SER A 574 18.95 -5.45 -24.40
C SER A 574 19.28 -5.56 -22.90
N GLU A 575 20.57 -5.49 -22.56
CA GLU A 575 21.05 -5.55 -21.16
C GLU A 575 20.39 -4.51 -20.25
N LEU A 576 20.24 -3.27 -20.72
CA LEU A 576 19.49 -2.20 -20.02
C LEU A 576 18.03 -2.58 -19.71
N LEU A 577 17.37 -3.39 -20.54
CA LEU A 577 16.00 -3.88 -20.27
C LEU A 577 16.01 -4.97 -19.19
N SER A 578 17.02 -5.83 -19.17
CA SER A 578 17.23 -6.80 -18.08
C SER A 578 17.48 -6.08 -16.75
N ARG A 579 18.36 -5.07 -16.74
CA ARG A 579 18.64 -4.25 -15.55
C ARG A 579 17.38 -3.55 -15.02
N LYS A 580 16.64 -2.85 -15.89
CA LYS A 580 15.35 -2.22 -15.52
C LYS A 580 14.32 -3.21 -14.99
N ARG A 581 14.28 -4.44 -15.51
CA ARG A 581 13.40 -5.52 -15.04
C ARG A 581 13.79 -6.03 -13.66
N ILE A 582 15.09 -6.18 -13.38
CA ILE A 582 15.60 -6.54 -12.05
C ILE A 582 15.25 -5.44 -11.05
N ALA A 583 15.51 -4.17 -11.39
CA ALA A 583 15.18 -3.02 -10.54
C ALA A 583 13.67 -2.94 -10.21
N TRP A 584 12.76 -3.15 -11.18
CA TRP A 584 11.31 -3.15 -10.89
C TRP A 584 10.87 -4.36 -10.05
N ALA A 585 11.39 -5.56 -10.35
CA ALA A 585 11.10 -6.74 -9.54
C ALA A 585 11.60 -6.57 -8.09
N ALA A 586 12.77 -5.94 -7.92
CA ALA A 586 13.33 -5.57 -6.61
C ALA A 586 12.47 -4.51 -5.90
N CYS A 587 12.01 -3.45 -6.59
CA CYS A 587 11.03 -2.50 -6.02
C CYS A 587 9.79 -3.22 -5.47
N TYR A 588 9.19 -4.11 -6.26
CA TYR A 588 8.03 -4.90 -5.84
C TYR A 588 8.34 -5.80 -4.64
N MET A 589 9.49 -6.49 -4.67
CA MET A 589 9.90 -7.40 -3.60
C MET A 589 10.15 -6.65 -2.29
N SER A 590 10.94 -5.58 -2.30
CA SER A 590 11.23 -4.79 -1.11
C SER A 590 9.97 -4.10 -0.58
N ASP A 591 9.08 -3.55 -1.43
CA ASP A 591 7.78 -2.96 -1.04
C ASP A 591 6.89 -3.92 -0.26
N ARG A 592 6.72 -5.15 -0.77
CA ARG A 592 5.98 -6.21 -0.07
C ARG A 592 6.67 -6.61 1.24
N GLN A 593 7.99 -6.81 1.20
CA GLN A 593 8.75 -7.26 2.36
C GLN A 593 8.87 -6.20 3.46
N ILE A 594 8.87 -4.90 3.17
CA ILE A 594 8.89 -3.85 4.21
C ILE A 594 7.50 -3.59 4.78
N SER A 595 6.48 -3.50 3.92
CA SER A 595 5.12 -3.18 4.34
C SER A 595 4.54 -4.28 5.26
N ILE A 596 4.89 -5.56 5.01
CA ILE A 596 4.55 -6.68 5.88
C ILE A 596 5.32 -6.62 7.23
N ARG A 597 6.56 -6.09 7.27
CA ARG A 597 7.29 -5.93 8.53
C ARG A 597 6.72 -4.85 9.43
N LEU A 598 6.17 -3.78 8.84
CA LEU A 598 5.62 -2.61 9.54
C LEU A 598 4.08 -2.62 9.68
N GLY A 599 3.40 -3.65 9.19
CA GLY A 599 1.93 -3.70 9.16
C GLY A 599 1.27 -2.58 8.34
N LYS A 600 1.96 -2.05 7.31
CA LYS A 600 1.48 -0.94 6.46
C LYS A 600 0.99 -1.46 5.10
N GLY A 601 0.20 -0.64 4.39
CA GLY A 601 -0.27 -0.96 3.04
C GLY A 601 0.78 -0.76 1.94
N PHE A 602 0.63 -1.45 0.81
CA PHE A 602 1.58 -1.45 -0.30
C PHE A 602 1.56 -0.19 -1.17
N TRP A 603 2.74 0.31 -1.58
CA TRP A 603 2.89 1.45 -2.48
C TRP A 603 3.02 1.09 -3.96
N SER A 604 3.54 -0.10 -4.29
CA SER A 604 3.60 -0.54 -5.70
C SER A 604 2.21 -0.98 -6.19
N ARG A 605 1.78 -0.37 -7.29
CA ARG A 605 0.45 -0.45 -7.92
C ARG A 605 0.61 -0.64 -9.43
N GLY A 606 -0.47 -1.05 -10.08
CA GLY A 606 -0.42 -1.48 -11.48
C GLY A 606 0.00 -2.95 -11.59
N PRO A 607 0.57 -3.39 -12.73
CA PRO A 607 1.00 -4.76 -12.90
C PRO A 607 2.22 -5.04 -12.03
N GLY A 608 2.05 -5.88 -11.01
CA GLY A 608 3.17 -6.58 -10.42
C GLY A 608 3.84 -7.50 -11.44
N PRO A 609 4.96 -8.15 -11.09
CA PRO A 609 5.58 -9.22 -11.89
C PRO A 609 4.76 -10.53 -11.86
N SER A 610 3.42 -10.41 -11.80
CA SER A 610 2.50 -11.39 -11.22
C SER A 610 2.31 -12.67 -12.04
N VAL A 611 2.78 -12.72 -13.29
CA VAL A 611 2.81 -13.96 -14.08
C VAL A 611 4.02 -13.97 -15.01
N ASN A 612 4.78 -15.06 -14.99
CA ASN A 612 5.82 -15.47 -15.95
C ASN A 612 7.25 -14.88 -15.88
N LEU A 613 7.67 -14.11 -14.87
CA LEU A 613 9.12 -13.84 -14.72
C LEU A 613 9.85 -15.10 -14.23
N ARG A 614 10.74 -15.66 -15.06
CA ARG A 614 11.58 -16.83 -14.73
C ARG A 614 13.05 -16.44 -14.65
N ALA A 615 13.91 -17.35 -14.17
CA ALA A 615 15.37 -17.17 -14.21
C ALA A 615 15.91 -16.81 -15.61
N SER A 616 15.24 -17.27 -16.68
CA SER A 616 15.56 -16.91 -18.07
C SER A 616 15.29 -15.46 -18.46
N ASP A 617 14.57 -14.71 -17.63
CA ASP A 617 14.24 -13.30 -17.84
C ASP A 617 15.25 -12.35 -17.17
N PHE A 618 16.25 -12.91 -16.47
CA PHE A 618 17.33 -12.19 -15.78
C PHE A 618 18.71 -12.65 -16.27
N PRO A 619 19.05 -12.55 -17.58
CA PRO A 619 20.29 -13.11 -18.15
C PRO A 619 21.58 -12.65 -17.45
N TYR A 620 21.62 -11.42 -16.93
CA TYR A 620 22.72 -10.92 -16.10
C TYR A 620 22.94 -11.73 -14.80
N LEU A 621 21.86 -12.19 -14.17
CA LEU A 621 21.93 -13.04 -12.98
C LEU A 621 22.14 -14.54 -13.32
N GLN A 622 22.08 -14.90 -14.61
CA GLN A 622 22.38 -16.27 -15.07
C GLN A 622 23.89 -16.50 -15.30
N THR A 623 24.65 -15.45 -15.64
CA THR A 623 26.12 -15.55 -15.78
C THR A 623 26.83 -15.68 -14.44
N GLN A 624 26.25 -15.07 -13.38
CA GLN A 624 26.73 -15.19 -12.00
C GLN A 624 26.34 -16.55 -11.39
N LYS A 625 27.33 -17.43 -11.25
CA LYS A 625 27.20 -18.74 -10.62
C LYS A 625 27.16 -18.65 -9.09
N LEU A 626 26.37 -19.51 -8.46
CA LEU A 626 26.25 -19.63 -7.01
C LEU A 626 26.23 -21.12 -6.63
N GLY A 627 27.41 -21.71 -6.40
CA GLY A 627 27.56 -23.16 -6.32
C GLY A 627 27.44 -23.78 -7.72
N ASN A 628 26.60 -24.82 -7.87
CA ASN A 628 26.27 -25.36 -9.19
C ASN A 628 25.14 -24.58 -9.89
N ASP A 629 24.39 -23.77 -9.12
CA ASP A 629 23.25 -22.98 -9.56
C ASP A 629 23.67 -21.53 -9.92
N ASN A 630 22.71 -20.61 -10.04
CA ASN A 630 22.95 -19.21 -10.41
C ASN A 630 22.03 -18.23 -9.65
N LEU A 631 22.40 -16.94 -9.65
CA LEU A 631 21.65 -15.90 -8.95
C LEU A 631 20.25 -15.65 -9.53
N ALA A 632 20.00 -15.95 -10.81
CA ALA A 632 18.68 -15.78 -11.41
C ALA A 632 17.65 -16.79 -10.85
N LEU A 633 18.06 -18.02 -10.57
CA LEU A 633 17.23 -19.01 -9.85
C LEU A 633 16.94 -18.56 -8.42
N LEU A 634 17.96 -18.04 -7.72
CA LEU A 634 17.80 -17.48 -6.37
C LEU A 634 16.83 -16.29 -6.36
N PHE A 635 16.94 -15.40 -7.34
CA PHE A 635 16.07 -14.22 -7.46
C PHE A 635 14.63 -14.62 -7.82
N GLN A 636 14.42 -15.62 -8.68
CA GLN A 636 13.09 -16.17 -8.94
C GLN A 636 12.48 -16.80 -7.66
N ALA A 637 13.25 -17.58 -6.90
CA ALA A 637 12.77 -18.18 -5.65
C ALA A 637 12.31 -17.12 -4.63
N HIS A 638 13.10 -16.05 -4.47
CA HIS A 638 12.75 -14.90 -3.61
C HIS A 638 11.57 -14.09 -4.15
N LEU A 639 11.40 -13.99 -5.47
CA LEU A 639 10.25 -13.32 -6.07
C LEU A 639 8.95 -14.10 -5.83
N GLU A 640 8.96 -15.42 -6.09
CA GLU A 640 7.80 -16.30 -5.88
C GLU A 640 7.37 -16.32 -4.41
N ILE A 641 8.30 -16.48 -3.46
CA ILE A 641 7.94 -16.45 -2.04
C ILE A 641 7.39 -15.07 -1.63
N THR A 642 7.88 -13.97 -2.23
CA THR A 642 7.35 -12.63 -1.96
C THR A 642 5.95 -12.40 -2.53
N GLN A 643 5.58 -13.12 -3.60
CA GLN A 643 4.19 -13.16 -4.06
C GLN A 643 3.30 -13.93 -3.06
N LEU A 644 3.80 -15.04 -2.48
CA LEU A 644 3.08 -15.74 -1.41
C LEU A 644 2.93 -14.89 -0.14
N PHE A 645 3.94 -14.10 0.23
CA PHE A 645 3.84 -13.08 1.29
C PHE A 645 2.72 -12.05 1.00
N SER A 646 2.65 -11.50 -0.22
CA SER A 646 1.55 -10.59 -0.60
C SER A 646 0.20 -11.27 -0.43
N ASN A 647 0.01 -12.43 -1.07
CA ASN A 647 -1.28 -13.13 -1.05
C ASN A 647 -1.73 -13.51 0.37
N ALA A 648 -0.79 -13.91 1.25
CA ALA A 648 -1.09 -14.18 2.66
C ALA A 648 -1.50 -12.91 3.42
N HIS A 649 -0.84 -11.78 3.17
CA HIS A 649 -1.18 -10.50 3.76
C HIS A 649 -2.54 -9.97 3.25
N ASP A 650 -2.75 -10.01 1.93
CA ASP A 650 -3.97 -9.54 1.26
C ASP A 650 -5.22 -10.37 1.61
N ILE A 651 -5.07 -11.62 2.10
CA ILE A 651 -6.17 -12.47 2.58
C ILE A 651 -6.35 -12.40 4.10
N LEU A 652 -5.28 -12.58 4.89
CA LEU A 652 -5.40 -12.72 6.36
C LEU A 652 -5.32 -11.37 7.10
N TYR A 653 -4.61 -10.38 6.55
CA TYR A 653 -4.23 -9.14 7.25
C TYR A 653 -4.77 -7.85 6.59
N SER A 654 -5.63 -7.96 5.57
CA SER A 654 -6.07 -6.84 4.71
C SER A 654 -6.71 -5.65 5.44
N SER A 655 -7.40 -5.90 6.55
CA SER A 655 -7.92 -4.86 7.44
C SER A 655 -8.24 -5.43 8.82
N THR A 656 -8.27 -4.58 9.85
CA THR A 656 -8.65 -4.96 11.22
C THR A 656 -10.04 -5.58 11.28
N SER A 657 -11.03 -5.00 10.58
CA SER A 657 -12.40 -5.52 10.56
C SER A 657 -12.51 -6.88 9.88
N HIS A 658 -11.81 -7.11 8.76
CA HIS A 658 -11.78 -8.44 8.13
C HIS A 658 -11.05 -9.47 9.00
N ARG A 659 -9.93 -9.08 9.62
CA ARG A 659 -9.18 -9.91 10.57
C ARG A 659 -10.05 -10.33 11.77
N GLU A 660 -10.85 -9.43 12.33
CA GLU A 660 -11.79 -9.75 13.40
C GLU A 660 -12.95 -10.65 12.96
N GLN A 661 -13.46 -10.49 11.74
CA GLN A 661 -14.43 -11.41 11.14
C GLN A 661 -13.82 -12.81 11.03
N LEU A 662 -12.61 -12.95 10.47
CA LEU A 662 -11.89 -14.21 10.37
C LEU A 662 -11.63 -14.85 11.74
N TYR A 663 -11.14 -14.08 12.72
CA TYR A 663 -10.94 -14.56 14.11
C TYR A 663 -12.23 -15.14 14.70
N THR A 664 -13.37 -14.50 14.44
CA THR A 664 -14.67 -14.88 14.99
C THR A 664 -15.29 -16.07 14.26
N GLY A 665 -15.34 -16.05 12.92
CA GLY A 665 -15.95 -17.09 12.09
C GLY A 665 -15.08 -18.34 11.84
N GLY A 666 -13.76 -18.22 11.95
CA GLY A 666 -12.83 -19.35 11.78
C GLY A 666 -12.52 -19.74 10.33
N GLU A 667 -13.05 -19.01 9.34
CA GLU A 667 -12.88 -19.33 7.89
C GLU A 667 -11.41 -19.36 7.44
N TYR A 668 -10.50 -18.68 8.17
CA TYR A 668 -9.06 -18.68 7.90
C TYR A 668 -8.42 -20.07 7.87
N VAL A 669 -9.03 -21.07 8.52
CA VAL A 669 -8.56 -22.47 8.53
C VAL A 669 -8.34 -22.99 7.11
N ARG A 670 -9.27 -22.65 6.19
CA ARG A 670 -9.17 -23.02 4.77
C ARG A 670 -7.98 -22.33 4.09
N TYR A 671 -7.83 -21.01 4.29
CA TYR A 671 -6.74 -20.25 3.68
C TYR A 671 -5.37 -20.74 4.16
N ILE A 672 -5.21 -21.07 5.44
CA ILE A 672 -3.96 -21.63 5.98
C ILE A 672 -3.67 -23.02 5.36
N ASP A 673 -4.68 -23.87 5.16
CA ASP A 673 -4.51 -25.17 4.47
C ASP A 673 -4.11 -25.01 2.99
N ASP A 674 -4.76 -24.09 2.27
CA ASP A 674 -4.45 -23.77 0.87
C ASP A 674 -3.01 -23.23 0.75
N PHE A 675 -2.60 -22.29 1.60
CA PHE A 675 -1.20 -21.84 1.68
C PHE A 675 -0.24 -22.96 2.07
N SER A 676 -0.62 -23.86 2.98
CA SER A 676 0.19 -25.01 3.38
C SER A 676 0.38 -26.01 2.23
N CYS A 677 -0.52 -26.07 1.24
CA CYS A 677 -0.29 -26.78 -0.02
C CYS A 677 0.75 -26.06 -0.90
N VAL A 678 0.62 -24.75 -1.06
CA VAL A 678 1.50 -23.95 -1.94
C VAL A 678 2.93 -23.86 -1.39
N LEU A 679 3.11 -23.68 -0.08
CA LEU A 679 4.41 -23.70 0.60
C LEU A 679 5.16 -25.02 0.37
N ARG A 680 4.47 -26.17 0.47
CA ARG A 680 5.07 -27.48 0.19
C ARG A 680 5.52 -27.59 -1.28
N LYS A 681 4.72 -27.11 -2.23
CA LYS A 681 5.11 -27.06 -3.66
C LYS A 681 6.36 -26.19 -3.86
N TRP A 682 6.40 -24.99 -3.27
CA TRP A 682 7.57 -24.10 -3.33
C TRP A 682 8.81 -24.75 -2.71
N LYS A 683 8.70 -25.41 -1.54
CA LYS A 683 9.82 -26.10 -0.89
C LYS A 683 10.35 -27.29 -1.70
N LEU A 684 9.48 -28.00 -2.41
CA LEU A 684 9.89 -29.06 -3.36
C LEU A 684 10.63 -28.48 -4.58
N SER A 685 10.16 -27.37 -5.15
CA SER A 685 10.79 -26.72 -6.31
C SER A 685 12.16 -26.08 -5.98
N TRP A 686 12.25 -25.39 -4.84
CA TRP A 686 13.39 -24.50 -4.54
C TRP A 686 14.31 -25.02 -3.43
N GLY A 687 13.80 -25.82 -2.49
CA GLY A 687 14.60 -26.37 -1.39
C GLY A 687 15.63 -27.41 -1.83
N GLY A 688 15.45 -28.02 -3.00
CA GLY A 688 16.40 -28.97 -3.60
C GLY A 688 17.68 -28.34 -4.16
N LEU A 689 17.69 -27.02 -4.44
CA LEU A 689 18.82 -26.38 -5.13
C LEU A 689 20.10 -26.33 -4.29
N SER A 690 21.25 -26.26 -4.99
CA SER A 690 22.61 -26.44 -4.46
C SER A 690 23.39 -25.13 -4.32
N PHE A 691 22.70 -24.09 -3.85
CA PHE A 691 23.31 -22.81 -3.47
C PHE A 691 24.34 -22.94 -2.34
N ILE A 692 25.25 -21.97 -2.25
CA ILE A 692 26.24 -21.85 -1.15
C ILE A 692 25.50 -21.83 0.21
N PRO A 693 25.98 -22.55 1.25
CA PRO A 693 25.23 -22.75 2.51
C PRO A 693 24.64 -21.48 3.13
N ARG A 694 25.40 -20.38 3.23
CA ARG A 694 24.91 -19.11 3.78
C ARG A 694 23.70 -18.52 3.04
N VAL A 695 23.66 -18.70 1.71
CA VAL A 695 22.56 -18.21 0.85
C VAL A 695 21.39 -19.20 0.80
N LYS A 696 21.67 -20.51 0.94
CA LYS A 696 20.60 -21.50 1.17
C LYS A 696 19.91 -21.27 2.51
N ALA A 697 20.66 -20.90 3.55
CA ALA A 697 20.13 -20.57 4.87
C ALA A 697 19.24 -19.32 4.83
N SER A 698 19.64 -18.23 4.17
CA SER A 698 18.77 -17.03 4.04
C SER A 698 17.47 -17.34 3.28
N LEU A 699 17.51 -18.17 2.24
CA LEU A 699 16.32 -18.61 1.52
C LEU A 699 15.37 -19.46 2.42
N MET A 700 15.94 -20.30 3.31
CA MET A 700 15.15 -21.07 4.28
C MET A 700 14.61 -20.20 5.43
N LEU A 701 15.35 -19.17 5.89
CA LEU A 701 14.82 -18.18 6.85
C LEU A 701 13.59 -17.47 6.28
N SER A 702 13.59 -17.08 5.00
CA SER A 702 12.39 -16.51 4.35
C SER A 702 11.23 -17.51 4.27
N TYR A 703 11.52 -18.79 3.99
CA TYR A 703 10.51 -19.86 3.98
C TYR A 703 9.87 -20.07 5.35
N ASP A 704 10.67 -20.26 6.39
CA ASP A 704 10.16 -20.51 7.73
C ASP A 704 9.53 -19.25 8.35
N PHE A 705 9.98 -18.04 7.99
CA PHE A 705 9.27 -16.82 8.38
C PHE A 705 7.89 -16.71 7.72
N LEU A 706 7.72 -17.08 6.44
CA LEU A 706 6.40 -17.15 5.81
C LEU A 706 5.50 -18.21 6.47
N ARG A 707 6.07 -19.38 6.76
CA ARG A 707 5.40 -20.49 7.44
C ARG A 707 4.92 -20.10 8.84
N LEU A 708 5.77 -19.38 9.58
CA LEU A 708 5.45 -18.78 10.88
C LEU A 708 4.36 -17.72 10.74
N TYR A 709 4.52 -16.73 9.84
CA TYR A 709 3.59 -15.62 9.65
C TYR A 709 2.15 -16.11 9.39
N ILE A 710 1.97 -17.03 8.46
CA ILE A 710 0.65 -17.58 8.11
C ILE A 710 0.03 -18.35 9.29
N ASN A 711 0.80 -19.19 9.99
CA ASN A 711 0.27 -20.04 11.06
C ASN A 711 0.08 -19.28 12.39
N ALA A 712 0.86 -18.22 12.65
CA ALA A 712 0.70 -17.34 13.81
C ALA A 712 -0.67 -16.65 13.85
N PHE A 713 -1.32 -16.48 12.70
CA PHE A 713 -2.71 -16.01 12.61
C PHE A 713 -3.67 -16.87 13.46
N ALA A 714 -3.55 -18.20 13.38
CA ALA A 714 -4.39 -19.12 14.15
C ALA A 714 -4.10 -19.06 15.66
N PHE A 715 -2.84 -18.81 16.06
CA PHE A 715 -2.46 -18.56 17.45
C PHE A 715 -3.12 -17.29 17.99
N GLN A 716 -2.99 -16.17 17.27
CA GLN A 716 -3.53 -14.88 17.71
C GLN A 716 -5.07 -14.83 17.64
N ALA A 717 -5.69 -15.56 16.70
CA ALA A 717 -7.14 -15.77 16.66
C ALA A 717 -7.65 -16.50 17.90
N ASN A 718 -6.99 -17.59 18.31
CA ASN A 718 -7.39 -18.33 19.51
C ASN A 718 -7.13 -17.56 20.80
N LEU A 719 -6.02 -16.82 20.88
CA LEU A 719 -5.74 -15.91 21.99
C LEU A 719 -6.87 -14.89 22.16
N ASN A 720 -7.29 -14.24 21.07
CA ASN A 720 -8.43 -13.32 21.05
C ASN A 720 -9.76 -13.98 21.46
N ARG A 721 -10.05 -15.20 20.99
CA ARG A 721 -11.25 -15.95 21.42
C ARG A 721 -11.25 -16.27 22.92
N ILE A 722 -10.10 -16.65 23.48
CA ILE A 722 -9.95 -16.96 24.92
C ILE A 722 -10.16 -15.68 25.75
N VAL A 723 -9.54 -14.57 25.36
CA VAL A 723 -9.72 -13.27 26.01
C VAL A 723 -11.18 -12.78 25.91
N ARG A 724 -11.83 -12.86 24.73
CA ARG A 724 -13.25 -12.50 24.55
C ARG A 724 -14.21 -13.36 25.39
N ARG A 725 -13.88 -14.63 25.65
CA ARG A 725 -14.66 -15.52 26.53
C ARG A 725 -14.45 -15.21 28.02
N SER A 726 -13.24 -14.83 28.42
CA SER A 726 -12.90 -14.58 29.82
C SER A 726 -13.08 -13.11 30.21
N LYS A 727 -14.24 -12.76 30.79
CA LYS A 727 -14.57 -11.40 31.28
C LYS A 727 -13.63 -10.84 32.38
N LYS A 728 -12.63 -11.61 32.82
CA LYS A 728 -11.48 -11.18 33.63
C LYS A 728 -10.22 -11.84 33.06
N ILE A 729 -9.06 -11.16 33.14
CA ILE A 729 -7.77 -11.72 32.73
C ILE A 729 -7.47 -12.99 33.55
N PRO A 730 -7.26 -14.17 32.94
CA PRO A 730 -6.97 -15.39 33.68
C PRO A 730 -5.63 -15.34 34.42
N SER A 731 -5.64 -15.70 35.71
CA SER A 731 -4.43 -15.85 36.52
C SER A 731 -3.58 -17.06 36.10
N GLY A 732 -4.20 -18.12 35.57
CA GLY A 732 -3.54 -19.32 35.03
C GLY A 732 -2.93 -19.16 33.62
N PRO A 733 -2.56 -20.27 32.96
CA PRO A 733 -2.25 -20.28 31.52
C PRO A 733 -3.53 -20.05 30.69
N LEU A 734 -3.39 -19.46 29.51
CA LEU A 734 -4.52 -19.18 28.61
C LEU A 734 -4.92 -20.42 27.80
N PHE A 735 -3.92 -21.21 27.38
CA PHE A 735 -4.14 -22.54 26.82
C PHE A 735 -4.05 -23.59 27.92
N SER A 736 -5.20 -24.00 28.48
CA SER A 736 -5.30 -25.16 29.39
C SER A 736 -5.18 -26.48 28.63
N GLU A 737 -5.92 -26.62 27.53
CA GLU A 737 -5.97 -27.83 26.70
C GLU A 737 -5.78 -27.48 25.21
N LEU A 738 -4.58 -27.01 24.84
CA LEU A 738 -4.27 -26.67 23.44
C LEU A 738 -4.62 -27.80 22.46
N ALA A 739 -4.37 -29.06 22.83
CA ALA A 739 -4.63 -30.22 21.98
C ALA A 739 -6.13 -30.48 21.67
N ALA A 740 -7.05 -29.87 22.41
CA ALA A 740 -8.50 -29.95 22.15
C ALA A 740 -9.00 -28.84 21.21
N ALA A 741 -8.17 -27.83 20.89
CA ALA A 741 -8.55 -26.77 19.97
C ALA A 741 -8.51 -27.25 18.51
N PRO A 742 -9.50 -26.92 17.66
CA PRO A 742 -9.49 -27.33 16.23
C PRO A 742 -8.30 -26.75 15.45
N ASP A 743 -7.77 -25.62 15.91
CA ASP A 743 -6.63 -24.92 15.32
C ASP A 743 -5.26 -25.40 15.84
N ALA A 744 -5.22 -26.38 16.76
CA ALA A 744 -3.99 -26.80 17.44
C ALA A 744 -2.84 -27.13 16.48
N ARG A 745 -3.15 -27.76 15.35
CA ARG A 745 -2.19 -28.10 14.29
C ARG A 745 -1.41 -26.88 13.76
N PHE A 746 -2.08 -25.75 13.55
CA PHE A 746 -1.46 -24.52 13.08
C PHE A 746 -0.63 -23.86 14.18
N ILE A 747 -1.09 -23.94 15.42
CA ILE A 747 -0.33 -23.43 16.57
C ILE A 747 0.98 -24.23 16.72
N TYR A 748 0.95 -25.56 16.62
CA TYR A 748 2.16 -26.37 16.61
C TYR A 748 3.06 -26.11 15.38
N GLU A 749 2.49 -25.93 14.18
CA GLU A 749 3.24 -25.56 12.97
C GLU A 749 3.95 -24.20 13.10
N SER A 750 3.31 -23.21 13.74
CA SER A 750 3.94 -21.90 14.03
C SER A 750 5.08 -22.01 15.05
N ILE A 751 4.94 -22.88 16.05
CA ILE A 751 5.99 -23.15 17.04
C ILE A 751 7.17 -23.88 16.38
N ASP A 752 6.92 -24.85 15.50
CA ASP A 752 7.98 -25.51 14.71
C ASP A 752 8.70 -24.51 13.79
N ALA A 753 7.96 -23.67 13.06
CA ALA A 753 8.52 -22.66 12.17
C ALA A 753 9.42 -21.66 12.92
N ALA A 754 8.99 -21.17 14.09
CA ALA A 754 9.81 -20.30 14.93
C ALA A 754 11.08 -21.00 15.45
N ASN A 755 11.00 -22.28 15.87
CA ASN A 755 12.18 -23.05 16.25
C ASN A 755 13.11 -23.34 15.05
N SER A 756 12.57 -23.54 13.85
CA SER A 756 13.33 -23.74 12.61
C SER A 756 14.14 -22.50 12.21
N ILE A 757 13.59 -21.30 12.41
CA ILE A 757 14.31 -20.01 12.24
C ILE A 757 15.52 -19.95 13.18
N LEU A 758 15.32 -20.20 14.48
CA LEU A 758 16.41 -20.16 15.47
C LEU A 758 17.46 -21.27 15.24
N CYS A 759 17.02 -22.47 14.85
CA CYS A 759 17.91 -23.57 14.48
C CYS A 759 18.74 -23.23 13.24
N THR A 760 18.12 -22.66 12.20
CA THR A 760 18.80 -22.21 10.98
C THR A 760 19.91 -21.22 11.30
N LEU A 761 19.63 -20.21 12.13
CA LEU A 761 20.66 -19.28 12.61
C LEU A 761 21.76 -19.98 13.42
N ASN A 762 21.38 -20.73 14.46
CA ASN A 762 22.34 -21.24 15.44
C ASN A 762 23.22 -22.40 14.89
N SER A 763 22.77 -23.11 13.86
CA SER A 763 23.44 -24.33 13.35
C SER A 763 23.92 -24.26 11.90
N PHE A 764 23.40 -23.33 11.07
CA PHE A 764 23.73 -23.25 9.63
C PHE A 764 24.24 -21.88 9.17
N ILE A 765 24.29 -20.88 10.06
CA ILE A 765 24.81 -19.55 9.77
C ILE A 765 25.94 -19.23 10.76
N ASP A 766 27.11 -18.87 10.24
CA ASP A 766 28.17 -18.30 11.06
C ASP A 766 27.94 -16.79 11.26
N PRO A 767 28.01 -16.27 12.51
CA PRO A 767 27.77 -14.85 12.76
C PRO A 767 28.81 -13.92 12.12
N ASP A 768 30.06 -14.38 12.03
CA ASP A 768 31.23 -13.56 11.71
C ASP A 768 31.55 -13.62 10.21
N GLU A 769 31.32 -14.76 9.55
CA GLU A 769 31.52 -14.97 8.11
C GLU A 769 30.27 -14.76 7.24
N ALA A 770 29.06 -14.79 7.83
CA ALA A 770 27.81 -14.75 7.07
C ALA A 770 26.75 -13.79 7.62
N PHE A 771 26.43 -13.81 8.92
CA PHE A 771 25.22 -13.12 9.39
C PHE A 771 25.33 -11.58 9.37
N LYS A 772 26.51 -11.01 9.66
CA LYS A 772 26.75 -9.55 9.54
C LYS A 772 26.43 -8.97 8.16
N TYR A 773 26.68 -9.77 7.11
CA TYR A 773 26.41 -9.44 5.72
C TYR A 773 24.95 -9.60 5.30
N MET A 774 24.10 -10.28 6.08
CA MET A 774 22.70 -10.48 5.73
C MET A 774 21.87 -9.18 5.91
N PRO A 775 20.89 -8.93 5.02
CA PRO A 775 19.94 -7.82 5.16
C PRO A 775 19.16 -7.77 6.49
N LEU A 776 18.75 -6.55 6.87
CA LEU A 776 18.05 -6.22 8.12
C LEU A 776 16.86 -7.16 8.42
N LYS A 777 16.08 -7.50 7.39
CA LYS A 777 14.91 -8.39 7.52
C LYS A 777 15.22 -9.74 8.19
N PHE A 778 16.42 -10.29 8.03
CA PHE A 778 16.77 -11.57 8.65
C PHE A 778 16.99 -11.45 10.17
N TYR A 779 17.49 -10.31 10.66
CA TYR A 779 17.51 -9.99 12.10
C TYR A 779 16.08 -9.88 12.62
N LEU A 780 15.21 -9.20 11.89
CA LEU A 780 13.80 -9.00 12.27
C LEU A 780 12.99 -10.31 12.26
N TYR A 781 13.27 -11.25 11.35
CA TYR A 781 12.65 -12.59 11.37
C TYR A 781 13.08 -13.42 12.60
N VAL A 782 14.36 -13.36 12.98
CA VAL A 782 14.90 -13.99 14.19
C VAL A 782 14.28 -13.38 15.46
N ILE A 783 14.17 -12.05 15.50
CA ILE A 783 13.54 -11.31 16.61
C ILE A 783 12.06 -11.69 16.75
N TYR A 784 11.29 -11.65 15.65
CA TYR A 784 9.88 -12.05 15.66
C TYR A 784 9.71 -13.51 16.10
N ALA A 785 10.56 -14.44 15.65
CA ALA A 785 10.53 -15.83 16.10
C ALA A 785 10.80 -15.99 17.60
N ALA A 786 11.79 -15.26 18.15
CA ALA A 786 12.11 -15.30 19.57
C ALA A 786 10.99 -14.67 20.45
N VAL A 787 10.39 -13.56 20.02
CA VAL A 787 9.26 -12.91 20.71
C VAL A 787 7.97 -13.74 20.58
N PHE A 788 7.74 -14.40 19.44
CA PHE A 788 6.64 -15.34 19.26
C PHE A 788 6.77 -16.54 20.21
N LEU A 789 7.96 -17.13 20.32
CA LEU A 789 8.23 -18.24 21.24
C LEU A 789 8.11 -17.83 22.72
N PHE A 790 8.47 -16.59 23.06
CA PHE A 790 8.18 -16.01 24.38
C PHE A 790 6.67 -16.00 24.66
N LYS A 791 5.88 -15.44 23.72
CA LYS A 791 4.42 -15.34 23.83
C LYS A 791 3.74 -16.73 23.87
N ALA A 792 4.26 -17.71 23.13
CA ALA A 792 3.76 -19.09 23.13
C ALA A 792 4.04 -19.83 24.45
N ILE A 793 5.21 -19.64 25.08
CA ILE A 793 5.45 -20.13 26.46
C ILE A 793 4.50 -19.41 27.43
N PHE A 794 4.40 -18.08 27.34
CA PHE A 794 3.64 -17.27 28.30
C PHE A 794 2.13 -17.56 28.28
N ALA A 795 1.56 -17.80 27.10
CA ALA A 795 0.16 -18.21 26.93
C ALA A 795 -0.10 -19.67 27.37
N GLY A 796 0.94 -20.49 27.55
CA GLY A 796 0.83 -21.91 27.92
C GLY A 796 0.77 -22.89 26.73
N ALA A 797 1.04 -22.44 25.51
CA ALA A 797 1.02 -23.30 24.32
C ALA A 797 2.22 -24.26 24.25
N ILE A 798 3.35 -23.91 24.88
CA ILE A 798 4.57 -24.73 24.98
C ILE A 798 4.70 -25.26 26.41
N LYS A 799 4.94 -26.57 26.58
CA LYS A 799 4.99 -27.18 27.92
C LYS A 799 6.29 -26.80 28.66
N PRO A 800 6.29 -26.77 30.02
CA PRO A 800 7.49 -26.43 30.80
C PRO A 800 8.72 -27.31 30.53
N SER A 801 8.52 -28.54 30.06
CA SER A 801 9.57 -29.45 29.57
C SER A 801 10.26 -28.94 28.30
N GLU A 802 9.47 -28.58 27.30
CA GLU A 802 9.91 -28.08 25.98
C GLU A 802 10.49 -26.67 26.08
N ALA A 803 9.90 -25.83 26.94
CA ALA A 803 10.33 -24.45 27.22
C ALA A 803 11.82 -24.35 27.62
N ARG A 804 12.40 -25.39 28.22
CA ARG A 804 13.85 -25.43 28.54
C ARG A 804 14.73 -25.49 27.28
N GLY A 805 14.29 -26.22 26.24
CA GLY A 805 14.98 -26.29 24.95
C GLY A 805 14.92 -24.95 24.22
N VAL A 806 13.71 -24.36 24.16
CA VAL A 806 13.47 -23.03 23.56
C VAL A 806 14.35 -21.95 24.20
N ARG A 807 14.41 -21.89 25.54
CA ARG A 807 15.30 -20.98 26.28
C ARG A 807 16.77 -21.14 25.87
N ARG A 808 17.25 -22.38 25.77
CA ARG A 808 18.65 -22.65 25.36
C ARG A 808 18.92 -22.18 23.93
N ALA A 809 18.00 -22.43 22.99
CA ALA A 809 18.11 -21.95 21.62
C ALA A 809 18.16 -20.42 21.56
N ILE A 810 17.37 -19.72 22.39
CA ILE A 810 17.34 -18.26 22.42
C ILE A 810 18.59 -17.65 23.09
N TYR A 811 19.16 -18.27 24.12
CA TYR A 811 20.46 -17.83 24.66
C TYR A 811 21.63 -18.04 23.68
N GLU A 812 21.62 -19.14 22.91
CA GLU A 812 22.56 -19.32 21.79
C GLU A 812 22.34 -18.24 20.72
N THR A 813 21.10 -17.96 20.31
CA THR A 813 20.76 -16.90 19.36
C THR A 813 21.19 -15.51 19.85
N ILE A 814 21.01 -15.19 21.14
CA ILE A 814 21.55 -13.96 21.75
C ILE A 814 23.08 -13.94 21.57
N SER A 815 23.79 -15.02 21.92
CA SER A 815 25.25 -15.07 21.74
C SER A 815 25.70 -14.93 20.28
N ARG A 816 24.94 -15.47 19.32
CA ARG A 816 25.19 -15.30 17.87
C ARG A 816 24.95 -13.86 17.42
N LEU A 817 23.88 -13.21 17.87
CA LEU A 817 23.58 -11.81 17.59
C LEU A 817 24.65 -10.86 18.13
N GLN A 818 25.22 -11.15 19.30
CA GLN A 818 26.31 -10.33 19.88
C GLN A 818 27.64 -10.44 19.12
N ARG A 819 27.85 -11.50 18.35
CA ARG A 819 29.09 -11.73 17.58
C ARG A 819 29.13 -10.99 16.24
N THR A 820 27.99 -10.58 15.68
CA THR A 820 27.93 -10.01 14.32
C THR A 820 28.68 -8.70 14.13
N SER A 821 29.02 -7.99 15.21
CA SER A 821 29.64 -6.66 15.17
C SER A 821 30.42 -6.41 16.46
N ASN A 822 31.67 -5.94 16.31
CA ASN A 822 32.49 -5.47 17.44
C ASN A 822 32.05 -4.08 17.96
N ASN A 823 31.26 -3.32 17.18
CA ASN A 823 30.66 -2.05 17.61
C ASN A 823 29.51 -2.32 18.60
N GLN A 824 29.56 -1.67 19.78
CA GLN A 824 28.53 -1.77 20.81
C GLN A 824 27.15 -1.26 20.34
N GLN A 825 27.11 -0.32 19.38
CA GLN A 825 25.88 0.20 18.76
C GLN A 825 25.44 -0.61 17.52
N GLY A 826 26.13 -1.71 17.20
CA GLY A 826 25.78 -2.59 16.08
C GLY A 826 24.37 -3.21 16.21
N LEU A 827 23.73 -3.47 15.07
CA LEU A 827 22.37 -4.03 14.98
C LEU A 827 22.18 -5.28 15.85
N GLY A 828 23.06 -6.28 15.66
CA GLY A 828 23.00 -7.53 16.42
C GLY A 828 23.15 -7.34 17.93
N GLN A 829 24.07 -6.49 18.38
CA GLN A 829 24.31 -6.21 19.81
C GLN A 829 23.11 -5.52 20.48
N ARG A 830 22.48 -4.53 19.81
CA ARG A 830 21.28 -3.85 20.33
C ARG A 830 20.09 -4.82 20.44
N TYR A 831 19.80 -5.57 19.37
CA TYR A 831 18.73 -6.58 19.39
C TYR A 831 18.99 -7.72 20.39
N ALA A 832 20.25 -8.10 20.60
CA ALA A 832 20.64 -9.06 21.64
C ALA A 832 20.42 -8.53 23.06
N ARG A 833 20.68 -7.24 23.32
CA ARG A 833 20.38 -6.59 24.62
C ARG A 833 18.87 -6.59 24.89
N SER A 834 18.05 -6.19 23.90
CA SER A 834 16.58 -6.25 24.00
C SER A 834 16.07 -7.67 24.30
N LEU A 835 16.48 -8.69 23.53
CA LEU A 835 16.09 -10.08 23.79
C LEU A 835 16.56 -10.56 25.17
N ARG A 836 17.76 -10.18 25.60
CA ARG A 836 18.28 -10.55 26.92
C ARG A 836 17.40 -9.98 28.05
N LEU A 837 16.97 -8.72 27.96
CA LEU A 837 16.07 -8.09 28.96
C LEU A 837 14.72 -8.82 29.03
N LEU A 838 14.08 -9.08 27.89
CA LEU A 838 12.80 -9.83 27.80
C LEU A 838 12.88 -11.20 28.48
N TRP A 839 13.94 -11.97 28.20
CA TRP A 839 14.09 -13.32 28.73
C TRP A 839 14.66 -13.37 30.15
N LEU A 840 15.29 -12.30 30.64
CA LEU A 840 15.66 -12.14 32.06
C LEU A 840 14.43 -11.88 32.94
N LYS A 841 13.50 -11.00 32.55
CA LYS A 841 12.31 -10.70 33.38
C LYS A 841 11.40 -11.92 33.59
N MET A 842 11.36 -12.86 32.62
CA MET A 842 10.70 -14.17 32.80
C MET A 842 11.34 -15.05 33.91
N LEU A 843 12.61 -14.84 34.26
CA LEU A 843 13.30 -15.59 35.32
C LEU A 843 13.09 -15.02 36.73
N GLY A 844 12.26 -13.98 36.90
CA GLY A 844 11.96 -13.30 38.17
C GLY A 844 11.38 -14.18 39.30
N LYS A 845 11.13 -15.47 39.07
CA LYS A 845 10.76 -16.46 40.11
C LYS A 845 11.87 -17.48 40.41
N SER A 846 13.13 -17.04 40.58
CA SER A 846 14.20 -17.92 41.08
C SER A 846 15.44 -17.22 41.68
N ARG A 847 15.29 -16.19 42.53
CA ARG A 847 16.45 -15.57 43.21
C ARG A 847 16.33 -15.34 44.73
N SER A 848 15.58 -16.19 45.42
CA SER A 848 15.36 -16.10 46.88
C SER A 848 15.40 -17.46 47.63
N ARG A 849 16.25 -18.41 47.19
CA ARG A 849 16.77 -19.55 47.98
C ARG A 849 17.87 -20.33 47.23
N SER A 850 18.78 -20.96 47.98
CA SER A 850 19.90 -21.85 47.54
C SER A 850 21.24 -21.22 47.10
N LEU A 851 21.91 -20.52 48.03
CA LEU A 851 23.39 -20.40 48.04
C LEU A 851 23.93 -20.56 49.47
N GLU A 852 23.73 -21.75 50.05
CA GLU A 852 24.48 -22.23 51.21
C GLU A 852 25.08 -23.60 50.87
N ALA A 853 26.32 -23.61 50.39
CA ALA A 853 27.21 -24.76 50.36
C ALA A 853 28.66 -24.31 50.09
N GLU A 854 29.55 -24.65 51.03
CA GLU A 854 31.02 -24.78 50.86
C GLU A 854 31.81 -23.59 50.26
N GLY A 855 32.25 -22.70 51.16
CA GLY A 855 33.51 -21.96 51.05
C GLY A 855 34.35 -22.17 52.32
N PRO A 856 35.67 -22.37 52.25
CA PRO A 856 36.46 -22.79 53.41
C PRO A 856 36.84 -21.65 54.37
N THR A 857 37.03 -22.05 55.63
CA THR A 857 37.73 -21.39 56.74
C THR A 857 38.58 -20.15 56.41
N ASP A 858 38.37 -19.05 57.15
CA ASP A 858 39.28 -18.74 58.26
C ASP A 858 38.68 -17.86 59.36
N SER A 859 39.43 -17.67 60.45
CA SER A 859 39.05 -16.93 61.68
C SER A 859 39.08 -15.38 61.54
N SER A 860 38.57 -14.53 62.45
CA SER A 860 38.30 -14.69 63.91
C SER A 860 37.36 -13.63 64.53
N THR A 861 36.99 -13.85 65.80
CA THR A 861 36.51 -12.87 66.83
C THR A 861 35.08 -12.28 66.82
N LEU A 862 34.60 -12.05 68.05
CA LEU A 862 33.26 -11.65 68.54
C LEU A 862 33.40 -10.38 69.42
N PRO A 863 32.33 -9.79 70.01
CA PRO A 863 31.01 -9.47 69.45
C PRO A 863 30.46 -8.06 69.84
N GLY A 864 29.43 -7.62 69.12
CA GLY A 864 28.25 -6.95 69.72
C GLY A 864 28.25 -5.43 69.96
N HIS A 865 27.21 -4.75 69.46
CA HIS A 865 26.22 -4.04 70.27
C HIS A 865 24.95 -3.70 69.45
N ARG A 866 23.86 -3.29 70.13
CA ARG A 866 22.54 -2.91 69.58
C ARG A 866 22.00 -1.68 70.38
N PRO A 867 20.92 -0.99 69.99
CA PRO A 867 21.00 0.27 69.23
C PRO A 867 20.33 1.48 69.94
N LEU A 868 20.47 2.68 69.36
CA LEU A 868 19.54 3.83 69.50
C LEU A 868 19.44 4.53 68.12
N GLN A 869 18.32 5.03 67.59
CA GLN A 869 17.13 5.76 68.09
C GLN A 869 17.28 7.29 68.24
N SER A 870 16.73 8.00 67.24
CA SER A 870 15.95 9.25 67.34
C SER A 870 15.13 9.33 66.03
N GLN A 871 13.79 9.22 66.03
CA GLN A 871 12.83 10.28 66.38
C GLN A 871 13.12 11.60 65.64
N VAL A 872 12.37 12.00 64.61
CA VAL A 872 10.92 12.32 64.49
C VAL A 872 10.76 13.84 64.46
N GLU A 873 10.15 14.35 63.40
CA GLU A 873 9.07 15.35 63.51
C GLU A 873 8.24 15.39 62.22
N SER A 874 7.02 15.93 62.31
CA SER A 874 5.97 15.79 61.31
C SER A 874 5.21 17.10 61.12
N SER A 875 4.70 17.35 59.91
CA SER A 875 3.60 18.30 59.71
C SER A 875 2.70 17.84 58.56
N GLU A 876 1.40 18.10 58.69
CA GLU A 876 0.35 17.57 57.82
C GLU A 876 -0.15 18.61 56.81
N SER A 877 -0.68 18.14 55.68
CA SER A 877 -1.78 18.81 54.99
C SER A 877 -2.64 17.77 54.25
N GLN A 878 -3.96 17.99 54.19
CA GLN A 878 -4.94 17.00 53.74
C GLN A 878 -5.74 17.48 52.52
N THR A 879 -6.01 16.56 51.57
CA THR A 879 -7.17 16.53 50.62
C THR A 879 -7.30 17.70 49.61
N ASN A 880 -7.56 17.50 48.32
CA ASN A 880 -8.55 16.59 47.70
C ASN A 880 -8.12 16.09 46.30
N LEU A 881 -8.98 15.26 45.67
CA LEU A 881 -8.90 14.74 44.30
C LEU A 881 -9.09 15.88 43.26
N ASP A 882 -8.54 15.86 42.05
CA ASP A 882 -8.92 14.96 40.93
C ASP A 882 -7.85 14.92 39.79
N PRO A 883 -7.98 14.04 38.77
CA PRO A 883 -6.86 13.68 37.87
C PRO A 883 -6.81 14.44 36.53
N PHE A 884 -5.90 15.40 36.37
CA PHE A 884 -5.39 15.83 35.05
C PHE A 884 -3.97 16.43 35.13
N ASN A 885 -3.25 16.35 34.00
CA ASN A 885 -1.93 16.97 33.73
C ASN A 885 -0.72 16.58 34.62
N SER A 886 0.09 15.67 34.08
CA SER A 886 1.55 15.87 34.03
C SER A 886 1.96 15.86 32.56
N PHE A 887 2.35 17.02 32.01
CA PHE A 887 2.65 17.21 30.59
C PHE A 887 3.98 17.96 30.47
N SER A 888 4.97 17.37 29.80
CA SER A 888 6.36 17.89 29.76
C SER A 888 6.74 18.40 28.37
N TRP A 889 7.21 19.65 28.30
CA TRP A 889 7.34 20.45 27.08
C TRP A 889 8.72 20.34 26.39
N LYS A 890 9.25 19.13 26.13
CA LYS A 890 10.62 18.98 25.58
C LYS A 890 10.89 18.00 24.44
N ASP A 891 9.98 17.09 24.07
CA ASP A 891 10.19 16.22 22.90
C ASP A 891 9.38 16.67 21.68
N LEU A 892 10.08 17.13 20.62
CA LEU A 892 9.47 17.70 19.42
C LEU A 892 9.30 16.66 18.30
N HIS A 893 8.88 15.44 18.65
CA HIS A 893 8.65 14.35 17.70
C HIS A 893 7.25 14.41 17.04
N SER A 894 6.91 15.56 16.43
CA SER A 894 5.67 15.68 15.65
C SER A 894 5.65 16.89 14.71
N LEU A 895 6.15 16.70 13.49
CA LEU A 895 5.74 17.51 12.32
C LEU A 895 5.37 16.56 11.17
N GLY A 896 4.46 15.63 11.47
CA GLY A 896 4.13 14.48 10.63
C GLY A 896 2.73 13.88 10.82
N GLU A 897 2.02 14.16 11.92
CA GLU A 897 0.63 13.73 12.11
C GLU A 897 -0.26 14.92 12.53
N PHE A 898 -1.06 15.41 11.57
CA PHE A 898 -2.25 16.23 11.84
C PHE A 898 -3.32 15.93 10.78
N ILE A 899 -4.15 14.92 11.07
CA ILE A 899 -5.54 14.66 10.63
C ILE A 899 -5.88 13.26 11.17
N SER A 900 -6.31 13.20 12.44
CA SER A 900 -7.05 12.10 13.08
C SER A 900 -7.28 12.45 14.56
N GLY A 901 -8.19 13.39 14.82
CA GLY A 901 -8.46 13.85 16.17
C GLY A 901 -9.40 15.03 16.20
N ASP A 902 -10.70 14.73 16.34
CA ASP A 902 -11.59 15.55 17.15
C ASP A 902 -12.39 14.58 18.02
N GLY A 903 -12.57 14.92 19.30
CA GLY A 903 -12.93 13.96 20.34
C GLY A 903 -14.22 14.28 21.09
N THR A 904 -14.68 13.29 21.87
CA THR A 904 -15.49 13.43 23.09
C THR A 904 -16.59 14.50 23.11
N SER A 905 -17.86 14.16 22.89
CA SER A 905 -18.76 13.48 23.84
C SER A 905 -18.87 14.15 25.22
N LEU A 906 -20.06 14.70 25.54
CA LEU A 906 -20.80 14.40 26.77
C LEU A 906 -22.12 15.19 26.83
N PHE A 907 -23.25 14.46 26.82
CA PHE A 907 -24.42 14.75 27.66
C PHE A 907 -25.19 13.44 27.82
N ASN A 908 -25.62 13.15 29.05
CA ASN A 908 -26.31 11.91 29.41
C ASN A 908 -27.42 12.27 30.39
N ASP A 909 -28.69 11.97 30.04
CA ASP A 909 -29.55 11.20 30.95
C ASP A 909 -30.89 10.80 30.31
N ASN A 910 -31.21 9.52 30.53
CA ASN A 910 -32.52 8.85 30.58
C ASN A 910 -33.79 9.63 30.20
N PHE A 911 -34.54 9.12 29.22
CA PHE A 911 -35.92 8.67 29.48
C PHE A 911 -36.32 7.47 28.60
N ILE A 912 -37.29 6.69 29.09
CA ILE A 912 -37.66 5.34 28.63
C ILE A 912 -38.78 5.37 27.58
N ILE A 913 -38.64 4.64 26.46
CA ILE A 913 -39.67 3.76 25.86
C ILE A 913 -38.98 2.50 25.27
N SER A 914 -39.68 1.36 25.27
CA SER A 914 -39.23 0.00 24.90
C SER A 914 -39.33 -0.33 23.39
N PRO A 915 -38.79 -1.47 22.89
CA PRO A 915 -38.74 -1.80 21.46
C PRO A 915 -39.87 -2.71 20.96
N GLU A 916 -40.13 -2.65 19.65
CA GLU A 916 -40.85 -3.66 18.83
C GLU A 916 -39.78 -4.27 17.89
N GLN A 917 -39.42 -5.56 17.90
CA GLN A 917 -40.13 -6.85 17.77
C GLN A 917 -40.54 -7.25 16.33
N ASP A 918 -40.27 -8.53 16.00
CA ASP A 918 -40.34 -9.13 14.67
C ASP A 918 -41.72 -9.65 14.25
N SER A 919 -41.93 -9.76 12.94
CA SER A 919 -42.69 -10.83 12.25
C SER A 919 -42.33 -10.76 10.75
N ILE A 920 -41.62 -11.70 10.12
CA ILE A 920 -41.90 -13.12 9.82
C ILE A 920 -43.02 -13.30 8.76
N GLN A 921 -42.79 -14.26 7.85
CA GLN A 921 -43.61 -14.70 6.70
C GLN A 921 -43.52 -13.82 5.43
N GLY A 922 -43.31 -14.38 4.23
CA GLY A 922 -43.03 -15.78 3.84
C GLY A 922 -43.52 -16.08 2.41
N ILE A 923 -43.20 -17.28 1.90
CA ILE A 923 -43.79 -17.88 0.67
C ILE A 923 -43.30 -17.17 -0.64
N ASP A 924 -42.87 -17.82 -1.72
CA ASP A 924 -42.95 -19.24 -2.11
C ASP A 924 -41.66 -19.74 -2.81
N GLY A 925 -41.50 -21.06 -2.90
CA GLY A 925 -40.50 -21.69 -3.77
C GLY A 925 -40.65 -23.21 -3.85
N PRO A 926 -40.86 -23.76 -5.06
CA PRO A 926 -40.41 -25.12 -5.41
C PRO A 926 -39.95 -25.25 -6.90
N ASP A 927 -39.26 -26.30 -7.37
CA ASP A 927 -38.39 -27.26 -6.68
C ASP A 927 -37.44 -27.99 -7.68
N TYR A 928 -36.49 -28.73 -7.11
CA TYR A 928 -35.61 -29.78 -7.65
C TYR A 928 -35.93 -30.48 -8.99
N LEU A 929 -34.87 -30.94 -9.66
CA LEU A 929 -34.64 -32.38 -9.79
C LEU A 929 -33.16 -32.77 -9.85
N SER A 930 -32.85 -34.00 -9.43
CA SER A 930 -31.50 -34.56 -9.28
C SER A 930 -31.18 -35.60 -10.38
N GLY A 931 -29.88 -35.87 -10.63
CA GLY A 931 -29.45 -36.82 -11.65
C GLY A 931 -27.99 -37.26 -11.53
N ASN A 932 -27.75 -38.56 -11.39
CA ASN A 932 -26.46 -39.17 -11.06
C ASN A 932 -25.33 -38.89 -12.07
N LEU A 933 -24.12 -38.66 -11.55
CA LEU A 933 -22.88 -38.66 -12.32
C LEU A 933 -22.46 -40.08 -12.72
N TYR A 934 -22.37 -40.35 -14.01
CA TYR A 934 -21.55 -41.43 -14.56
C TYR A 934 -20.20 -40.86 -15.02
N TYR A 935 -19.09 -41.44 -14.55
CA TYR A 935 -17.75 -41.13 -15.07
C TYR A 935 -17.62 -41.59 -16.53
N PRO A 936 -16.99 -40.76 -17.38
CA PRO A 936 -15.72 -41.22 -17.98
C PRO A 936 -14.54 -40.31 -17.60
N SER A 937 -13.39 -40.92 -17.37
CA SER A 937 -12.16 -40.25 -16.95
C SER A 937 -11.30 -39.77 -18.13
N SER A 938 -11.26 -38.46 -18.42
CA SER A 938 -10.11 -37.80 -19.08
C SER A 938 -10.28 -36.27 -19.22
N PHE A 939 -9.79 -35.47 -18.27
CA PHE A 939 -9.42 -34.07 -18.52
C PHE A 939 -8.22 -33.67 -17.69
N GLY A 940 -7.34 -32.86 -18.29
CA GLY A 940 -6.08 -32.42 -17.70
C GLY A 940 -6.12 -31.04 -17.06
N GLU A 941 -4.99 -30.74 -16.43
CA GLU A 941 -4.51 -29.51 -15.79
C GLU A 941 -5.20 -28.15 -16.09
N ASN A 942 -5.11 -27.29 -15.07
CA ASN A 942 -5.36 -25.83 -15.08
C ASN A 942 -6.82 -25.36 -15.10
N ASN A 943 -7.40 -25.25 -13.91
CA ASN A 943 -8.19 -24.08 -13.52
C ASN A 943 -7.97 -23.81 -12.02
N ILE A 944 -7.43 -22.64 -11.68
CA ILE A 944 -7.58 -22.03 -10.35
C ILE A 944 -8.55 -20.86 -10.55
N ILE A 945 -9.53 -20.77 -9.67
CA ILE A 945 -10.66 -19.85 -9.77
C ILE A 945 -10.31 -18.53 -9.04
N PHE A 946 -10.84 -17.41 -9.56
CA PHE A 946 -10.73 -16.08 -8.97
C PHE A 946 -11.60 -15.91 -7.72
#